data_AF-A0A9P9DPD2-F1
#
_entry.id   AF-A0A9P9DPD2-F1
#
_cell.length_a   1.000
_cell.length_b   1.000
_cell.length_c   1.000
_cell.angle_alpha   90.00
_cell.angle_beta   90.00
_cell.angle_gamma   90.00
#
_symmetry.space_group_name_H-M   'P 1'
#
loop_
_entity.id
_entity.type
_entity.pdbx_description
1 polymer ?
#
loop_
_entity_poly.entity_id
_entity_poly.type
_entity_poly.pdbx_seq_one_letter_code
_entity_poly.pdbx_strand_id
1 'polypeptide(L)'
;MASPLSAMRSARKVAHSVAGRRLLSDIAITRTGKPIIRLEGGRSSLGGHTATVFGATGQLGRYIVNRLARQGCTVVIPFREEMTKRHLKVTGDLGRIVFVEYDLHNTASIEASVRHSDIVLNLIGRDYPTKNFSLEDVHVEGTERIVEAVAKYDVDRYIHVSSHNADSKSPSEFYATKGRGEEVARSIFPETTLVRPAPLFGFEDNLLLKLAGVTNLFTSNNMQQKFWPVHSIDVGAALEKITYDDSTAGQTFELYGPKEYTMRELADIVDKEIYNQRRHMNVPKAILKPIAGILNRVLWWHAMSSDEVEREFIDQIIDPTAKTLKDLDIEPGDIANFTYHYLQGFRSQNFYDLPPATEKEKREEKKYIHVLDELSHRLESANPNNYQNHSLWRLRVHTQLAMSDSDDEPITLSGHALAALAEFEAEQYAKEARFEELKTGIAAGSEVDSGRVATVKDGPQPISISAFAEDWNESQFWYSDESASLLAKQLLEGASASTTIGVLSTPSVFVALKNIVSRQSINDQPRLVLFEHDDRFNVFSEYIFYDYQQPLRLPGDLKGTIDRVIIDPPFFNNDCQTKFALTARWLLKPSPSSPSTPRIVVCTGERMAEIVTKLYRSFDVRPTTFEPAHSGTLSNHYYCYSNFECPSWTWRPETV
;
A
#
# COMPACT_ATOMS: atom_id res chain seq x y z
N MET A 1 32.05 -3.41 -22.33
CA MET A 1 33.44 -3.78 -22.00
C MET A 1 34.16 -2.53 -21.49
N ALA A 2 34.43 -2.46 -20.19
CA ALA A 2 35.13 -1.32 -19.56
C ALA A 2 36.65 -1.46 -19.74
N SER A 3 37.36 -0.33 -19.87
CA SER A 3 38.77 -0.26 -20.26
C SER A 3 39.76 -0.76 -19.19
N PRO A 4 40.94 -1.30 -19.57
CA PRO A 4 41.85 -2.00 -18.67
C PRO A 4 42.59 -1.10 -17.67
N LEU A 5 42.57 0.23 -17.87
CA LEU A 5 43.35 1.19 -17.09
C LEU A 5 42.69 1.61 -15.77
N SER A 6 41.37 1.40 -15.62
CA SER A 6 40.66 1.72 -14.36
C SER A 6 40.85 0.62 -13.30
N ALA A 7 41.06 -0.64 -13.72
CA ALA A 7 41.25 -1.78 -12.82
C ALA A 7 42.59 -1.74 -12.05
N MET A 8 43.65 -1.16 -12.64
CA MET A 8 44.98 -1.14 -12.02
C MET A 8 45.15 -0.10 -10.91
N ARG A 9 44.31 0.93 -10.83
CA ARG A 9 44.35 1.91 -9.73
C ARG A 9 43.63 1.42 -8.47
N SER A 10 42.64 0.54 -8.62
CA SER A 10 41.96 -0.11 -7.49
C SER A 10 42.84 -1.15 -6.80
N ALA A 11 43.62 -1.92 -7.57
CA ALA A 11 44.50 -2.97 -7.03
C ALA A 11 45.62 -2.44 -6.11
N ARG A 12 46.14 -1.22 -6.36
CA ARG A 12 47.25 -0.65 -5.58
C ARG A 12 46.81 -0.08 -4.22
N LYS A 13 45.55 0.37 -4.08
CA LYS A 13 44.99 0.78 -2.77
C LYS A 13 44.60 -0.41 -1.90
N VAL A 14 44.16 -1.52 -2.50
CA VAL A 14 43.87 -2.76 -1.77
C VAL A 14 45.15 -3.34 -1.16
N ALA A 15 46.29 -3.27 -1.86
CA ALA A 15 47.56 -3.84 -1.41
C ALA A 15 48.14 -3.21 -0.13
N HIS A 16 47.82 -1.95 0.20
CA HIS A 16 48.29 -1.32 1.44
C HIS A 16 47.34 -1.48 2.64
N SER A 17 46.06 -1.82 2.44
CA SER A 17 45.14 -2.14 3.56
C SER A 17 45.27 -3.59 4.06
N VAL A 18 45.96 -4.44 3.31
CA VAL A 18 46.19 -5.86 3.68
C VAL A 18 47.32 -6.01 4.72
N ALA A 19 48.14 -4.97 4.93
CA ALA A 19 49.25 -5.00 5.90
C ALA A 19 48.82 -4.82 7.38
N GLY A 20 47.52 -4.91 7.68
CA GLY A 20 46.98 -4.85 9.05
C GLY A 20 45.87 -5.86 9.35
N ARG A 21 45.63 -6.88 8.50
CA ARG A 21 44.69 -7.96 8.84
C ARG A 21 45.34 -8.93 9.82
N ARG A 22 45.32 -8.59 11.11
CA ARG A 22 45.44 -9.58 12.19
C ARG A 22 44.12 -10.34 12.27
N LEU A 23 44.12 -11.59 11.85
CA LEU A 23 43.02 -12.55 12.04
C LEU A 23 43.37 -13.50 13.19
N LEU A 24 42.37 -13.84 14.02
CA LEU A 24 42.35 -14.70 15.23
C LEU A 24 42.24 -13.90 16.55
N SER A 25 41.00 -13.75 17.05
CA SER A 25 40.61 -13.26 18.40
C SER A 25 41.45 -12.11 18.95
N ASP A 26 40.95 -10.87 18.85
CA ASP A 26 41.64 -9.72 19.44
C ASP A 26 41.31 -9.62 20.93
N ILE A 27 42.33 -9.42 21.77
CA ILE A 27 42.14 -9.15 23.19
C ILE A 27 42.24 -7.64 23.34
N ALA A 28 41.09 -6.99 23.43
CA ALA A 28 41.02 -5.57 23.76
C ALA A 28 41.04 -5.44 25.29
N ILE A 29 42.01 -4.71 25.84
CA ILE A 29 42.03 -4.37 27.26
C ILE A 29 41.32 -3.04 27.40
N THR A 30 40.27 -2.99 28.22
CA THR A 30 39.56 -1.74 28.47
C THR A 30 40.36 -0.80 29.38
N ARG A 31 39.90 0.45 29.53
CA ARG A 31 40.51 1.44 30.42
C ARG A 31 40.64 0.93 31.87
N THR A 32 39.65 0.18 32.36
CA THR A 32 39.63 -0.46 33.68
C THR A 32 40.55 -1.70 33.79
N GLY A 33 41.19 -2.12 32.70
CA GLY A 33 42.08 -3.27 32.66
C GLY A 33 41.36 -4.62 32.45
N LYS A 34 40.06 -4.61 32.14
CA LYS A 34 39.29 -5.83 31.87
C LYS A 34 39.67 -6.37 30.48
N PRO A 35 40.17 -7.61 30.36
CA PRO A 35 40.44 -8.20 29.06
C PRO A 35 39.14 -8.64 28.40
N ILE A 36 38.86 -8.08 27.22
CA ILE A 36 37.70 -8.40 26.39
C ILE A 36 38.19 -9.17 25.16
N ILE A 37 37.69 -10.40 25.02
CA ILE A 37 37.94 -11.23 23.86
C ILE A 37 36.91 -10.87 22.79
N ARG A 38 37.36 -10.31 21.67
CA ARG A 38 36.54 -10.07 20.49
C ARG A 38 36.84 -11.12 19.44
N LEU A 39 35.80 -11.85 19.05
CA LEU A 39 35.87 -12.74 17.89
C LEU A 39 35.33 -11.97 16.69
N GLU A 40 36.07 -11.97 15.58
CA GLU A 40 35.49 -11.50 14.32
C GLU A 40 34.22 -12.30 14.01
N GLY A 41 33.12 -11.61 13.69
CA GLY A 41 31.99 -12.24 13.06
C GLY A 41 30.66 -11.52 13.27
N GLY A 42 29.59 -12.25 12.99
CA GLY A 42 28.23 -11.74 12.89
C GLY A 42 27.43 -11.87 14.18
N ARG A 43 26.11 -11.92 14.03
CA ARG A 43 25.10 -11.87 15.10
C ARG A 43 25.35 -12.81 16.29
N SER A 44 25.89 -14.01 16.05
CA SER A 44 26.15 -15.02 17.09
C SER A 44 27.57 -14.98 17.68
N SER A 45 28.47 -14.19 17.10
CA SER A 45 29.84 -14.04 17.59
C SER A 45 29.90 -13.36 18.96
N LEU A 46 31.06 -13.47 19.62
CA LEU A 46 31.32 -12.72 20.84
C LEU A 46 31.90 -11.35 20.47
N GLY A 47 31.05 -10.33 20.49
CA GLY A 47 31.48 -8.92 20.35
C GLY A 47 32.25 -8.40 21.57
N GLY A 48 32.23 -9.16 22.67
CA GLY A 48 33.04 -8.94 23.86
C GLY A 48 32.55 -7.85 24.80
N HIS A 49 31.94 -6.79 24.27
CA HIS A 49 31.41 -5.67 25.06
C HIS A 49 29.97 -5.86 25.53
N THR A 50 29.70 -5.31 26.71
CA THR A 50 28.35 -5.06 27.22
C THR A 50 28.05 -3.56 27.17
N ALA A 51 27.11 -3.17 26.33
CA ALA A 51 26.72 -1.77 26.15
C ALA A 51 25.33 -1.51 26.73
N THR A 52 25.17 -0.45 27.53
CA THR A 52 23.85 0.07 27.90
C THR A 52 23.49 1.25 27.03
N VAL A 53 22.34 1.18 26.37
CA VAL A 53 21.86 2.24 25.47
C VAL A 53 20.58 2.85 26.03
N PHE A 54 20.73 3.98 26.73
CA PHE A 54 19.57 4.80 27.11
C PHE A 54 19.00 5.52 25.89
N GLY A 55 17.66 5.57 25.77
CA GLY A 55 17.00 6.13 24.58
C GLY A 55 17.00 5.20 23.35
N ALA A 56 17.26 3.90 23.56
CA ALA A 56 17.29 2.88 22.51
C ALA A 56 15.97 2.74 21.70
N THR A 57 14.82 3.10 22.27
CA THR A 57 13.51 3.03 21.59
C THR A 57 13.32 4.14 20.54
N GLY A 58 14.15 5.18 20.55
CA GLY A 58 14.07 6.32 19.64
C GLY A 58 14.55 6.03 18.21
N GLN A 59 14.63 7.09 17.40
CA GLN A 59 15.16 7.04 16.04
C GLN A 59 16.61 6.58 16.02
N LEU A 60 17.54 7.27 16.70
CA LEU A 60 18.96 6.92 16.67
C LEU A 60 19.26 5.59 17.41
N GLY A 61 18.54 5.36 18.50
CA GLY A 61 18.68 4.18 19.36
C GLY A 61 18.57 2.86 18.62
N ARG A 62 17.58 2.70 17.73
CA ARG A 62 17.40 1.45 16.96
C ARG A 62 18.59 1.14 16.05
N TYR A 63 19.19 2.16 15.44
CA TYR A 63 20.30 1.97 14.50
C TYR A 63 21.57 1.55 15.22
N ILE A 64 21.88 2.18 16.37
CA ILE A 64 23.06 1.79 17.15
C ILE A 64 22.87 0.42 17.82
N VAL A 65 21.69 0.12 18.37
CA VAL A 65 21.40 -1.20 18.95
C VAL A 65 21.53 -2.28 17.88
N ASN A 66 21.00 -2.05 16.68
CA ASN A 66 21.16 -2.99 15.57
C ASN A 66 22.64 -3.21 15.21
N ARG A 67 23.44 -2.15 15.12
CA ARG A 67 24.87 -2.24 14.82
C ARG A 67 25.65 -3.02 15.88
N LEU A 68 25.51 -2.65 17.16
CA LEU A 68 26.15 -3.34 18.28
C LEU A 68 25.73 -4.82 18.36
N ALA A 69 24.43 -5.10 18.20
CA ALA A 69 23.92 -6.47 18.26
C ALA A 69 24.35 -7.32 17.05
N ARG A 70 24.50 -6.72 15.87
CA ARG A 70 25.02 -7.41 14.67
C ARG A 70 26.48 -7.85 14.81
N GLN A 71 27.24 -7.14 15.63
CA GLN A 71 28.61 -7.53 15.99
C GLN A 71 28.67 -8.52 17.17
N GLY A 72 27.51 -8.92 17.71
CA GLY A 72 27.43 -9.88 18.81
C GLY A 72 27.73 -9.28 20.19
N CYS A 73 27.65 -7.95 20.35
CA CYS A 73 27.71 -7.31 21.66
C CYS A 73 26.44 -7.60 22.47
N THR A 74 26.59 -7.67 23.78
CA THR A 74 25.44 -7.71 24.68
C THR A 74 24.95 -6.28 24.86
N VAL A 75 23.69 -6.01 24.53
CA VAL A 75 23.09 -4.69 24.64
C VAL A 75 21.99 -4.71 25.69
N VAL A 76 22.22 -3.96 26.76
CA VAL A 76 21.24 -3.68 27.79
C VAL A 76 20.42 -2.47 27.35
N ILE A 77 19.11 -2.62 27.35
CA ILE A 77 18.15 -1.64 26.85
C ILE A 77 17.23 -1.25 28.00
N PRO A 78 17.52 -0.12 28.66
CA PRO A 78 16.61 0.53 29.59
C PRO A 78 15.39 1.03 28.82
N PHE A 79 14.19 0.60 29.22
CA PHE A 79 12.94 1.02 28.59
C PHE A 79 11.91 1.49 29.62
N ARG A 80 10.99 2.35 29.15
CA ARG A 80 9.85 2.85 29.93
C ARG A 80 8.51 2.29 29.47
N GLU A 81 8.38 1.97 28.18
CA GLU A 81 7.14 1.49 27.59
C GLU A 81 7.36 0.11 26.96
N GLU A 82 6.57 -0.88 27.38
CA GLU A 82 6.76 -2.30 27.08
C GLU A 82 6.67 -2.61 25.57
N MET A 83 5.78 -1.92 24.86
CA MET A 83 5.48 -2.19 23.45
C MET A 83 6.51 -1.58 22.49
N THR A 84 7.06 -0.42 22.81
CA THR A 84 7.97 0.31 21.90
C THR A 84 9.31 -0.38 21.73
N LYS A 85 9.79 -1.14 22.72
CA LYS A 85 11.07 -1.86 22.64
C LYS A 85 11.06 -3.16 21.83
N ARG A 86 9.88 -3.71 21.49
CA ARG A 86 9.76 -5.09 20.94
C ARG A 86 10.56 -5.30 19.65
N HIS A 87 10.60 -4.29 18.78
CA HIS A 87 11.34 -4.33 17.51
C HIS A 87 12.86 -4.46 17.70
N LEU A 88 13.39 -4.10 18.88
CA LEU A 88 14.81 -4.25 19.19
C LEU A 88 15.17 -5.69 19.55
N LYS A 89 14.21 -6.53 19.97
CA LYS A 89 14.50 -7.92 20.36
C LYS A 89 14.98 -8.76 19.17
N VAL A 90 14.55 -8.43 17.95
CA VAL A 90 14.87 -9.20 16.75
C VAL A 90 16.25 -8.88 16.16
N THR A 91 16.94 -7.85 16.64
CA THR A 91 18.24 -7.41 16.08
C THR A 91 19.41 -8.27 16.54
N GLY A 92 19.37 -8.79 17.78
CA GLY A 92 20.43 -9.61 18.37
C GLY A 92 20.07 -11.09 18.53
N ASP A 93 21.07 -11.94 18.68
CA ASP A 93 20.87 -13.35 19.02
C ASP A 93 20.28 -13.53 20.44
N LEU A 94 19.90 -14.75 20.79
CA LEU A 94 19.42 -15.11 22.12
C LEU A 94 20.41 -14.66 23.20
N GLY A 95 19.90 -13.95 24.22
CA GLY A 95 20.70 -13.42 25.33
C GLY A 95 21.51 -12.15 25.01
N ARG A 96 21.60 -11.70 23.76
CA ARG A 96 22.33 -10.46 23.41
C ARG A 96 21.54 -9.21 23.75
N ILE A 97 20.23 -9.20 23.50
CA ILE A 97 19.36 -8.08 23.84
C ILE A 97 18.69 -8.33 25.18
N VAL A 98 19.04 -7.52 26.18
CA VAL A 98 18.51 -7.59 27.54
C VAL A 98 17.68 -6.34 27.81
N PHE A 99 16.43 -6.50 28.25
CA PHE A 99 15.55 -5.39 28.60
C PHE A 99 15.54 -5.17 30.10
N VAL A 100 15.64 -3.92 30.52
CA VAL A 100 15.56 -3.51 31.93
C VAL A 100 14.56 -2.37 32.02
N GLU A 101 13.55 -2.51 32.88
CA GLU A 101 12.61 -1.42 33.12
C GLU A 101 13.29 -0.36 33.99
N TYR A 102 13.13 0.91 33.64
CA TYR A 102 13.71 2.01 34.41
C TYR A 102 12.86 3.28 34.35
N ASP A 103 13.08 4.15 35.34
CA ASP A 103 12.57 5.52 35.35
C ASP A 103 13.73 6.48 35.65
N LEU A 104 13.70 7.66 35.04
CA LEU A 104 14.70 8.70 35.20
C LEU A 104 14.72 9.27 36.63
N HIS A 105 13.57 9.26 37.32
CA HIS A 105 13.48 9.67 38.72
C HIS A 105 13.94 8.58 39.70
N ASN A 106 14.11 7.34 39.24
CA ASN A 106 14.52 6.22 40.08
C ASN A 106 16.00 5.88 39.85
N THR A 107 16.87 6.43 40.68
CA THR A 107 18.32 6.23 40.63
C THR A 107 18.72 4.75 40.73
N ALA A 108 18.05 3.95 41.56
CA ALA A 108 18.34 2.52 41.70
C ALA A 108 18.12 1.75 40.39
N SER A 109 17.12 2.14 39.58
CA SER A 109 16.85 1.53 38.28
C SER A 109 17.89 1.89 37.22
N ILE A 110 18.40 3.12 37.26
CA ILE A 110 19.52 3.59 36.42
C ILE A 110 20.78 2.83 36.78
N GLU A 111 21.09 2.73 38.07
CA GLU A 111 22.24 1.98 38.59
C GLU A 111 22.18 0.50 38.20
N ALA A 112 21.01 -0.14 38.30
CA ALA A 112 20.81 -1.52 37.88
C ALA A 112 21.09 -1.73 36.39
N SER A 113 20.80 -0.72 35.56
CA SER A 113 21.04 -0.77 34.12
C SER A 113 22.55 -0.69 33.80
N VAL A 114 23.30 0.17 34.50
CA VAL A 114 24.72 0.42 34.18
C VAL A 114 25.70 -0.58 34.82
N ARG A 115 25.32 -1.28 35.89
CA ARG A 115 26.20 -2.08 36.78
C ARG A 115 27.19 -3.02 36.08
N HIS A 116 26.81 -3.60 34.94
CA HIS A 116 27.63 -4.58 34.21
C HIS A 116 28.03 -4.11 32.81
N SER A 117 27.96 -2.81 32.56
CA SER A 117 28.24 -2.22 31.25
C SER A 117 29.68 -1.75 31.15
N ASP A 118 30.32 -2.07 30.04
CA ASP A 118 31.63 -1.55 29.67
C ASP A 118 31.47 -0.18 28.97
N ILE A 119 30.40 -0.03 28.18
CA ILE A 119 30.04 1.22 27.49
C ILE A 119 28.62 1.65 27.87
N VAL A 120 28.43 2.95 28.10
CA VAL A 120 27.11 3.55 28.28
C VAL A 120 26.90 4.65 27.24
N LEU A 121 25.82 4.53 26.46
CA LEU A 121 25.36 5.53 25.50
C LEU A 121 24.09 6.21 26.03
N ASN A 122 24.12 7.54 26.14
CA ASN A 122 22.97 8.33 26.51
C ASN A 122 22.38 9.04 25.28
N LEU A 123 21.26 8.52 24.78
CA LEU A 123 20.47 9.09 23.68
C LEU A 123 19.14 9.69 24.17
N ILE A 124 19.00 9.92 25.48
CA ILE A 124 17.77 10.47 26.04
C ILE A 124 17.62 11.92 25.58
N GLY A 125 16.44 12.22 25.06
CA GLY A 125 16.06 13.58 24.77
C GLY A 125 14.63 13.70 24.28
N ARG A 126 14.00 14.81 24.64
CA ARG A 126 12.77 15.26 24.03
C ARG A 126 12.92 16.70 23.55
N ASP A 127 12.24 17.01 22.46
CA ASP A 127 12.21 18.28 21.76
C ASP A 127 11.06 19.20 22.21
N TYR A 128 10.20 18.70 23.10
CA TYR A 128 9.14 19.46 23.74
C TYR A 128 8.97 19.00 25.21
N PRO A 129 8.55 19.91 26.10
CA PRO A 129 8.25 19.55 27.49
C PRO A 129 6.97 18.72 27.54
N THR A 130 6.96 17.70 28.38
CA THR A 130 5.78 16.85 28.64
C THR A 130 5.16 17.22 29.99
N LYS A 131 3.96 16.69 30.30
CA LYS A 131 3.28 16.99 31.57
C LYS A 131 4.06 16.57 32.81
N ASN A 132 4.79 15.44 32.72
CA ASN A 132 5.50 14.85 33.86
C ASN A 132 7.00 15.15 33.87
N PHE A 133 7.55 15.60 32.75
CA PHE A 133 8.98 15.86 32.59
C PHE A 133 9.19 17.18 31.84
N SER A 134 9.86 18.12 32.49
CA SER A 134 10.36 19.34 31.87
C SER A 134 11.58 19.05 30.97
N LEU A 135 11.99 20.02 30.15
CA LEU A 135 13.22 19.87 29.35
C LEU A 135 14.46 19.80 30.24
N GLU A 136 14.46 20.51 31.37
CA GLU A 136 15.56 20.53 32.34
C GLU A 136 15.69 19.21 33.09
N ASP A 137 14.58 18.61 33.51
CA ASP A 137 14.55 17.30 34.20
C ASP A 137 15.15 16.21 33.30
N VAL A 138 14.88 16.28 31.99
CA VAL A 138 15.33 15.28 31.02
C VAL A 138 16.78 15.47 30.62
N HIS A 139 17.16 16.70 30.23
CA HIS A 139 18.47 16.95 29.62
C HIS A 139 19.56 17.25 30.64
N VAL A 140 19.22 17.87 31.78
CA VAL A 140 20.19 18.23 32.82
C VAL A 140 20.18 17.20 33.93
N GLU A 141 19.11 17.13 34.73
CA GLU A 141 19.08 16.22 35.90
C GLU A 141 19.13 14.74 35.49
N GLY A 142 18.47 14.38 34.39
CA GLY A 142 18.52 13.04 33.82
C GLY A 142 19.92 12.63 33.41
N THR A 143 20.66 13.55 32.79
CA THR A 143 22.06 13.32 32.42
C THR A 143 22.94 13.23 33.66
N GLU A 144 22.75 14.12 34.64
CA GLU A 144 23.45 14.10 35.93
C GLU A 144 23.34 12.72 36.59
N ARG A 145 22.12 12.23 36.81
CA ARG A 145 21.87 10.92 37.45
C ARG A 145 22.52 9.75 36.70
N ILE A 146 22.52 9.78 35.37
CA ILE A 146 23.16 8.74 34.55
C ILE A 146 24.68 8.83 34.68
N VAL A 147 25.25 10.03 34.60
CA VAL A 147 26.71 10.22 34.66
C VAL A 147 27.26 9.91 36.05
N GLU A 148 26.52 10.24 37.12
CA GLU A 148 26.84 9.82 38.48
C GLU A 148 26.87 8.29 38.61
N ALA A 149 25.89 7.59 38.02
CA ALA A 149 25.87 6.13 38.02
C ALA A 149 27.05 5.56 37.21
N VAL A 150 27.37 6.13 36.06
CA VAL A 150 28.52 5.76 35.22
C VAL A 150 29.83 5.95 35.98
N ALA A 151 30.01 7.08 36.67
CA ALA A 151 31.19 7.36 37.49
C ALA A 151 31.28 6.43 38.71
N LYS A 152 30.15 6.13 39.35
CA LYS A 152 30.08 5.22 40.51
C LYS A 152 30.53 3.80 40.19
N TYR A 153 30.15 3.27 39.02
CA TYR A 153 30.53 1.93 38.58
C TYR A 153 31.80 1.90 37.71
N ASP A 154 32.47 3.05 37.54
CA ASP A 154 33.70 3.22 36.76
C ASP A 154 33.64 2.60 35.35
N VAL A 155 32.60 2.95 34.60
CA VAL A 155 32.41 2.49 33.22
C VAL A 155 33.58 2.96 32.33
N ASP A 156 34.01 2.12 31.38
CA ASP A 156 35.17 2.43 30.53
C ASP A 156 34.90 3.59 29.57
N ARG A 157 33.71 3.61 28.96
CA ARG A 157 33.32 4.60 27.95
C ARG A 157 31.92 5.14 28.20
N TYR A 158 31.81 6.46 28.27
CA TYR A 158 30.52 7.16 28.29
C TYR A 158 30.40 8.11 27.10
N ILE A 159 29.33 7.90 26.32
CA ILE A 159 29.02 8.68 25.12
C ILE A 159 27.69 9.38 25.35
N HIS A 160 27.71 10.71 25.35
CA HIS A 160 26.50 11.53 25.51
C HIS A 160 26.12 12.16 24.18
N VAL A 161 24.91 11.87 23.70
CA VAL A 161 24.35 12.47 22.49
C VAL A 161 23.50 13.67 22.86
N SER A 162 23.98 14.83 22.43
CA SER A 162 23.35 16.13 22.60
C SER A 162 22.64 16.52 21.30
N SER A 163 22.64 17.80 20.95
CA SER A 163 22.11 18.35 19.70
C SER A 163 23.14 19.31 19.09
N HIS A 164 23.06 19.53 17.79
CA HIS A 164 23.60 20.75 17.18
C HIS A 164 23.08 22.01 17.91
N ASN A 165 23.86 23.09 17.88
CA ASN A 165 23.59 24.36 18.56
C ASN A 165 23.37 24.28 20.08
N ALA A 166 23.83 23.21 20.74
CA ALA A 166 23.80 23.14 22.20
C ALA A 166 24.71 24.22 22.80
N ASP A 167 24.09 25.18 23.49
CA ASP A 167 24.76 26.29 24.18
C ASP A 167 23.90 26.68 25.39
N SER A 168 24.48 26.70 26.58
CA SER A 168 23.81 27.02 27.84
C SER A 168 23.16 28.41 27.87
N LYS A 169 23.58 29.32 26.98
CA LYS A 169 23.05 30.70 26.86
C LYS A 169 22.10 30.90 25.68
N SER A 170 21.73 29.84 24.97
CA SER A 170 20.84 29.92 23.82
C SER A 170 19.44 30.46 24.21
N PRO A 171 18.77 31.26 23.35
CA PRO A 171 17.40 31.72 23.61
C PRO A 171 16.35 30.60 23.57
N SER A 172 16.68 29.47 22.93
CA SER A 172 15.84 28.26 22.96
C SER A 172 16.13 27.45 24.23
N GLU A 173 15.08 27.07 24.93
CA GLU A 173 15.15 26.27 26.15
C GLU A 173 15.75 24.89 25.87
N PHE A 174 15.42 24.28 24.72
CA PHE A 174 15.98 22.99 24.32
C PHE A 174 17.51 23.06 24.12
N TYR A 175 18.00 24.06 23.40
CA TYR A 175 19.44 24.22 23.18
C TYR A 175 20.18 24.62 24.47
N ALA A 176 19.57 25.45 25.31
CA ALA A 176 20.09 25.84 26.62
C ALA A 176 20.23 24.65 27.58
N THR A 177 19.20 23.81 27.67
CA THR A 177 19.20 22.62 28.54
C THR A 177 20.15 21.54 28.02
N LYS A 178 20.26 21.34 26.70
CA LYS A 178 21.29 20.46 26.10
C LYS A 178 22.71 20.95 26.38
N GLY A 179 22.99 22.24 26.23
CA GLY A 179 24.31 22.82 26.56
C GLY A 179 24.67 22.65 28.03
N ARG A 180 23.73 22.92 28.95
CA ARG A 180 23.93 22.65 30.40
C ARG A 180 24.14 21.17 30.69
N GLY A 181 23.42 20.27 30.01
CA GLY A 181 23.62 18.82 30.13
C GLY A 181 25.02 18.37 29.71
N GLU A 182 25.58 18.96 28.65
CA GLU A 182 26.96 18.71 28.22
C GLU A 182 28.00 19.16 29.26
N GLU A 183 27.81 20.34 29.85
CA GLU A 183 28.67 20.88 30.91
C GLU A 183 28.64 19.97 32.14
N VAL A 184 27.45 19.55 32.59
CA VAL A 184 27.28 18.63 33.72
C VAL A 184 27.95 17.29 33.45
N ALA A 185 27.72 16.70 32.27
CA ALA A 185 28.32 15.42 31.91
C ALA A 185 29.86 15.48 31.93
N ARG A 186 30.45 16.56 31.40
CA ARG A 186 31.90 16.77 31.43
C ARG A 186 32.43 17.02 32.84
N SER A 187 31.67 17.72 33.68
CA SER A 187 32.10 18.05 35.04
C SER A 187 32.21 16.82 35.95
N ILE A 188 31.29 15.87 35.81
CA ILE A 188 31.25 14.65 36.62
C ILE A 188 32.17 13.58 36.02
N PHE A 189 32.16 13.44 34.69
CA PHE A 189 32.99 12.47 33.98
C PHE A 189 33.78 13.15 32.84
N PRO A 190 35.01 13.62 33.10
CA PRO A 190 35.80 14.41 32.13
C PRO A 190 36.10 13.70 30.81
N GLU A 191 36.19 12.36 30.84
CA GLU A 191 36.43 11.52 29.66
C GLU A 191 35.19 11.33 28.77
N THR A 192 34.06 11.96 29.11
CA THR A 192 32.83 11.92 28.32
C THR A 192 33.09 12.33 26.87
N THR A 193 32.71 11.48 25.93
CA THR A 193 32.65 11.85 24.52
C THR A 193 31.30 12.47 24.22
N LEU A 194 31.30 13.72 23.74
CA LEU A 194 30.08 14.42 23.33
C LEU A 194 29.86 14.25 21.84
N VAL A 195 28.63 13.95 21.45
CA VAL A 195 28.24 13.84 20.04
C VAL A 195 27.04 14.75 19.78
N ARG A 196 27.21 15.72 18.89
CA ARG A 196 26.21 16.71 18.48
C ARG A 196 25.75 16.40 17.05
N PRO A 197 24.71 15.60 16.86
CA PRO A 197 24.15 15.39 15.54
C PRO A 197 23.34 16.62 15.08
N ALA A 198 23.48 16.95 13.79
CA ALA A 198 22.55 17.81 13.07
C ALA A 198 21.17 17.15 12.95
N PRO A 199 20.14 17.85 12.44
CA PRO A 199 18.81 17.26 12.22
C PRO A 199 18.90 15.95 11.42
N LEU A 200 18.41 14.88 12.03
CA LEU A 200 18.51 13.53 11.47
C LEU A 200 17.40 13.30 10.45
N PHE A 201 17.73 12.66 9.33
CA PHE A 201 16.73 12.12 8.40
C PHE A 201 16.82 10.60 8.24
N GLY A 202 15.69 9.94 7.96
CA GLY A 202 15.57 8.48 7.92
C GLY A 202 14.11 7.98 7.92
N PHE A 203 13.91 6.67 8.09
CA PHE A 203 12.58 6.03 8.06
C PHE A 203 11.62 6.46 9.18
N GLU A 204 12.16 7.00 10.28
CA GLU A 204 11.39 7.38 11.47
C GLU A 204 11.78 8.78 11.96
N ASP A 205 12.18 9.64 11.03
CA ASP A 205 12.62 10.99 11.36
C ASP A 205 11.46 11.91 11.77
N ASN A 206 11.81 12.99 12.46
CA ASN A 206 10.90 14.12 12.73
C ASN A 206 11.20 15.30 11.80
N LEU A 207 11.90 15.07 10.68
CA LEU A 207 12.27 16.07 9.69
C LEU A 207 11.48 15.86 8.39
N LEU A 208 11.83 14.86 7.59
CA LEU A 208 11.17 14.57 6.32
C LEU A 208 9.74 14.10 6.53
N LEU A 209 9.49 13.19 7.47
CA LEU A 209 8.14 12.69 7.76
C LEU A 209 7.24 13.80 8.32
N LYS A 210 7.80 14.75 9.08
CA LYS A 210 7.05 15.90 9.59
C LYS A 210 6.65 16.84 8.46
N LEU A 211 7.59 17.17 7.56
CA LEU A 211 7.29 17.92 6.33
C LEU A 211 6.29 17.15 5.46
N ALA A 212 6.42 15.82 5.42
CA ALA A 212 5.54 14.93 4.69
C ALA A 212 4.19 14.67 5.39
N GLY A 213 4.00 15.13 6.62
CA GLY A 213 2.76 15.03 7.37
C GLY A 213 1.79 16.20 7.08
N VAL A 214 0.49 15.95 7.24
CA VAL A 214 -0.56 16.99 7.10
C VAL A 214 -0.53 18.04 8.23
N THR A 215 0.25 17.79 9.28
CA THR A 215 0.31 18.63 10.48
C THR A 215 1.20 19.87 10.31
N ASN A 216 2.09 19.90 9.31
CA ASN A 216 3.02 21.00 9.11
C ASN A 216 2.43 22.17 8.29
N LEU A 217 1.40 22.83 8.85
CA LEU A 217 0.69 23.92 8.16
C LEU A 217 1.21 25.31 8.52
N PHE A 218 1.74 25.47 9.74
CA PHE A 218 2.10 26.77 10.30
C PHE A 218 3.60 26.84 10.57
N THR A 219 4.22 27.93 10.14
CA THR A 219 5.59 28.32 10.52
C THR A 219 5.58 29.80 10.86
N SER A 220 6.62 30.28 11.52
CA SER A 220 6.78 31.70 11.86
C SER A 220 7.95 32.39 11.14
N ASN A 221 8.93 31.62 10.67
CA ASN A 221 10.12 32.15 10.00
C ASN A 221 10.13 31.96 8.47
N ASN A 222 8.98 31.84 7.81
CA ASN A 222 8.90 31.59 6.37
C ASN A 222 9.73 30.37 5.89
N MET A 223 10.02 29.40 6.77
CA MET A 223 10.91 28.26 6.51
C MET A 223 12.34 28.64 6.07
N GLN A 224 12.87 29.76 6.57
CA GLN A 224 14.20 30.25 6.21
C GLN A 224 15.35 29.63 7.01
N GLN A 225 15.04 28.88 8.08
CA GLN A 225 16.05 28.24 8.93
C GLN A 225 17.00 27.35 8.12
N LYS A 226 18.30 27.45 8.39
CA LYS A 226 19.36 26.68 7.72
C LYS A 226 20.00 25.66 8.63
N PHE A 227 20.24 24.46 8.10
CA PHE A 227 21.00 23.40 8.76
C PHE A 227 21.58 22.41 7.75
N TRP A 228 22.42 21.49 8.23
CA TRP A 228 23.09 20.45 7.45
C TRP A 228 22.54 19.07 7.84
N PRO A 229 21.40 18.63 7.27
CA PRO A 229 20.76 17.38 7.65
C PRO A 229 21.70 16.20 7.50
N VAL A 230 21.70 15.30 8.49
CA VAL A 230 22.60 14.14 8.50
C VAL A 230 21.81 12.84 8.53
N HIS A 231 22.33 11.83 7.85
CA HIS A 231 21.64 10.54 7.72
C HIS A 231 21.71 9.73 9.01
N SER A 232 20.58 9.14 9.41
CA SER A 232 20.49 8.38 10.67
C SER A 232 21.43 7.18 10.72
N ILE A 233 21.68 6.51 9.58
CA ILE A 233 22.52 5.31 9.53
C ILE A 233 24.01 5.69 9.63
N ASP A 234 24.39 6.85 9.09
CA ASP A 234 25.75 7.39 9.17
C ASP A 234 26.09 7.83 10.59
N VAL A 235 25.15 8.48 11.29
CA VAL A 235 25.33 8.80 12.72
C VAL A 235 25.41 7.53 13.56
N GLY A 236 24.62 6.50 13.24
CA GLY A 236 24.74 5.19 13.87
C GLY A 236 26.12 4.54 13.64
N ALA A 237 26.70 4.67 12.43
CA ALA A 237 28.05 4.20 12.13
C ALA A 237 29.13 5.01 12.87
N ALA A 238 28.94 6.31 12.99
CA ALA A 238 29.84 7.18 13.75
C ALA A 238 29.87 6.79 15.23
N LEU A 239 28.70 6.58 15.84
CA LEU A 239 28.59 6.11 17.23
C LEU A 239 29.23 4.74 17.44
N GLU A 240 29.05 3.81 16.49
CA GLU A 240 29.69 2.50 16.52
C GLU A 240 31.22 2.62 16.49
N LYS A 241 31.79 3.47 15.62
CA LYS A 241 33.25 3.72 15.60
C LYS A 241 33.75 4.36 16.89
N ILE A 242 33.06 5.39 17.39
CA ILE A 242 33.39 6.09 18.65
C ILE A 242 33.35 5.13 19.85
N THR A 243 32.45 4.14 19.82
CA THR A 243 32.31 3.13 20.87
C THR A 243 33.56 2.25 21.00
N TYR A 244 34.20 1.91 19.88
CA TYR A 244 35.38 1.04 19.88
C TYR A 244 36.72 1.76 19.88
N ASP A 245 36.73 3.04 19.54
CA ASP A 245 37.93 3.86 19.48
C ASP A 245 38.15 4.63 20.79
N ASP A 246 39.13 4.17 21.57
CA ASP A 246 39.51 4.79 22.83
C ASP A 246 40.12 6.19 22.66
N SER A 247 40.62 6.52 21.46
CA SER A 247 41.18 7.85 21.17
C SER A 247 40.13 8.96 21.18
N THR A 248 38.85 8.60 21.18
CA THR A 248 37.71 9.53 21.15
C THR A 248 37.28 10.01 22.54
N ALA A 249 37.91 9.53 23.62
CA ALA A 249 37.63 9.96 24.98
C ALA A 249 37.83 11.47 25.19
N GLY A 250 36.90 12.11 25.89
CA GLY A 250 36.93 13.55 26.19
C GLY A 250 36.72 14.48 24.98
N GLN A 251 36.51 13.96 23.78
CA GLN A 251 36.35 14.76 22.58
C GLN A 251 34.89 15.18 22.34
N THR A 252 34.71 16.18 21.49
CA THR A 252 33.40 16.62 20.99
C THR A 252 33.35 16.36 19.49
N PHE A 253 32.29 15.68 19.04
CA PHE A 253 32.01 15.42 17.63
C PHE A 253 30.78 16.19 17.22
N GLU A 254 30.85 16.90 16.11
CA GLU A 254 29.71 17.51 15.44
C GLU A 254 29.46 16.81 14.12
N LEU A 255 28.34 16.10 14.05
CA LEU A 255 28.00 15.22 12.93
C LEU A 255 26.96 15.90 12.05
N TYR A 256 27.41 16.44 10.93
CA TYR A 256 26.58 17.19 9.98
C TYR A 256 26.72 16.65 8.56
N GLY A 257 25.70 16.90 7.74
CA GLY A 257 25.65 16.45 6.35
C GLY A 257 26.56 17.22 5.38
N PRO A 258 26.69 16.75 4.12
CA PRO A 258 27.61 17.36 3.16
C PRO A 258 27.16 18.74 2.64
N LYS A 259 25.87 19.05 2.71
CA LYS A 259 25.28 20.23 2.09
C LYS A 259 24.34 20.96 3.06
N GLU A 260 24.36 22.29 3.00
CA GLU A 260 23.43 23.18 3.70
C GLU A 260 22.08 23.21 2.98
N TYR A 261 21.01 23.14 3.74
CA TYR A 261 19.64 23.28 3.25
C TYR A 261 18.86 24.28 4.09
N THR A 262 18.01 25.05 3.44
CA THR A 262 16.92 25.77 4.10
C THR A 262 15.74 24.83 4.33
N MET A 263 14.93 25.09 5.36
CA MET A 263 13.70 24.33 5.59
C MET A 263 12.74 24.41 4.39
N ARG A 264 12.74 25.54 3.66
CA ARG A 264 11.97 25.70 2.42
C ARG A 264 12.44 24.77 1.30
N GLU A 265 13.75 24.69 1.06
CA GLU A 265 14.29 23.76 0.05
C GLU A 265 13.97 22.30 0.39
N LEU A 266 14.00 21.95 1.68
CA LEU A 266 13.59 20.61 2.12
C LEU A 266 12.10 20.35 1.88
N ALA A 267 11.24 21.32 2.18
CA ALA A 267 9.81 21.22 1.89
C ALA A 267 9.55 21.06 0.38
N ASP A 268 10.25 21.83 -0.45
CA ASP A 268 10.14 21.75 -1.91
C ASP A 268 10.61 20.38 -2.44
N ILE A 269 11.69 19.82 -1.88
CA ILE A 269 12.15 18.46 -2.20
C ILE A 269 11.09 17.43 -1.82
N VAL A 270 10.52 17.53 -0.61
CA VAL A 270 9.47 16.63 -0.13
C VAL A 270 8.24 16.69 -1.04
N ASP A 271 7.75 17.89 -1.34
CA ASP A 271 6.58 18.12 -2.18
C ASP A 271 6.78 17.61 -3.62
N LYS A 272 8.00 17.77 -4.17
CA LYS A 272 8.40 17.20 -5.46
C LYS A 272 8.38 15.67 -5.44
N GLU A 273 8.82 15.05 -4.35
CA GLU A 273 8.90 13.60 -4.22
C GLU A 273 7.54 12.93 -3.97
N ILE A 274 6.66 13.56 -3.19
CA ILE A 274 5.32 13.01 -2.91
C ILE A 274 4.30 13.29 -4.03
N TYR A 275 4.65 14.13 -5.01
CA TYR A 275 3.75 14.64 -6.06
C TYR A 275 2.51 15.39 -5.53
N ASN A 276 2.70 16.18 -4.48
CA ASN A 276 1.62 16.94 -3.85
C ASN A 276 2.16 18.28 -3.34
N GLN A 277 1.47 19.37 -3.64
CA GLN A 277 1.84 20.70 -3.17
C GLN A 277 1.11 21.01 -1.87
N ARG A 278 1.87 21.18 -0.78
CA ARG A 278 1.30 21.52 0.52
C ARG A 278 1.15 23.02 0.67
N ARG A 279 0.15 23.39 1.45
CA ARG A 279 -0.05 24.77 1.86
C ARG A 279 0.71 25.04 3.15
N HIS A 280 1.66 25.95 3.08
CA HIS A 280 2.36 26.47 4.25
C HIS A 280 1.95 27.92 4.49
N MET A 281 1.47 28.23 5.69
CA MET A 281 1.08 29.57 6.11
C MET A 281 2.07 30.09 7.14
N ASN A 282 2.55 31.32 6.90
CA ASN A 282 3.42 31.99 7.85
C ASN A 282 2.60 32.83 8.82
N VAL A 283 2.76 32.58 10.12
CA VAL A 283 2.09 33.28 11.21
C VAL A 283 3.13 34.03 12.04
N PRO A 284 2.92 35.30 12.40
CA PRO A 284 3.88 36.03 13.21
C PRO A 284 4.21 35.34 14.54
N LYS A 285 5.49 35.38 14.94
CA LYS A 285 6.04 34.72 16.14
C LYS A 285 5.27 35.06 17.41
N ALA A 286 4.90 36.34 17.56
CA ALA A 286 4.17 36.85 18.71
C ALA A 286 2.79 36.21 18.89
N ILE A 287 2.19 35.69 17.81
CA ILE A 287 0.90 35.00 17.83
C ILE A 287 1.11 33.49 17.95
N LEU A 288 2.01 32.92 17.14
CA LEU A 288 2.19 31.47 17.08
C LEU A 288 2.79 30.88 18.36
N LYS A 289 3.79 31.55 18.96
CA LYS A 289 4.48 31.08 20.18
C LYS A 289 3.54 30.85 21.38
N PRO A 290 2.68 31.80 21.80
CA PRO A 290 1.76 31.56 22.91
C PRO A 290 0.69 30.50 22.57
N ILE A 291 0.21 30.47 21.33
CA ILE A 291 -0.75 29.45 20.88
C ILE A 291 -0.13 28.05 20.98
N ALA A 292 1.11 27.88 20.47
CA ALA A 292 1.84 26.62 20.56
C ALA A 292 2.07 26.18 22.01
N GLY A 293 2.40 27.12 22.91
CA GLY A 293 2.54 26.84 24.34
C GLY A 293 1.25 26.31 24.99
N ILE A 294 0.10 26.91 24.64
CA ILE A 294 -1.21 26.45 25.14
C ILE A 294 -1.57 25.09 24.55
N LEU A 295 -1.38 24.92 23.23
CA LEU A 295 -1.67 23.66 22.53
C LEU A 295 -0.90 22.49 23.13
N ASN A 296 0.40 22.65 23.40
CA ASN A 296 1.23 21.60 24.01
C ASN A 296 0.76 21.23 25.43
N ARG A 297 0.20 22.18 26.18
CA ARG A 297 -0.29 21.90 27.55
C ARG A 297 -1.65 21.20 27.56
N VAL A 298 -2.53 21.55 26.62
CA VAL A 298 -3.90 21.04 26.55
C VAL A 298 -3.95 19.67 25.88
N LEU A 299 -3.28 19.52 24.73
CA LEU A 299 -3.26 18.28 23.96
C LEU A 299 -2.35 17.24 24.62
N TRP A 300 -2.71 15.96 24.51
CA TRP A 300 -1.87 14.86 25.00
C TRP A 300 -0.91 14.33 23.93
N TRP A 301 -1.22 14.56 22.65
CA TRP A 301 -0.29 14.30 21.55
C TRP A 301 0.52 15.56 21.23
N HIS A 302 1.71 15.37 20.68
CA HIS A 302 2.56 16.47 20.25
C HIS A 302 2.00 17.12 18.97
N ALA A 303 1.77 18.43 19.01
CA ALA A 303 1.37 19.21 17.85
C ALA A 303 2.46 20.22 17.45
N MET A 304 2.80 21.13 18.36
CA MET A 304 3.83 22.14 18.21
C MET A 304 4.19 22.66 19.60
N SER A 305 5.46 23.00 19.86
CA SER A 305 5.90 23.60 21.12
C SER A 305 6.28 25.06 20.95
N SER A 306 6.20 25.85 22.02
CA SER A 306 6.64 27.26 22.00
C SER A 306 8.14 27.41 21.72
N ASP A 307 8.93 26.42 22.15
CA ASP A 307 10.37 26.36 21.91
C ASP A 307 10.68 26.02 20.45
N GLU A 308 9.89 25.15 19.83
CA GLU A 308 10.04 24.84 18.41
C GLU A 308 9.91 26.08 17.51
N VAL A 309 8.94 26.95 17.81
CA VAL A 309 8.78 28.25 17.13
C VAL A 309 9.97 29.18 17.36
N GLU A 310 10.64 29.09 18.51
CA GLU A 310 11.87 29.85 18.78
C GLU A 310 13.04 29.32 17.94
N ARG A 311 13.18 27.98 17.87
CA ARG A 311 14.23 27.30 17.10
C ARG A 311 14.16 27.58 15.61
N GLU A 312 12.98 27.82 15.05
CA GLU A 312 12.83 28.22 13.63
C GLU A 312 13.67 29.45 13.25
N PHE A 313 14.02 30.32 14.21
CA PHE A 313 14.82 31.53 13.99
C PHE A 313 16.32 31.34 14.23
N ILE A 314 16.75 30.12 14.57
CA ILE A 314 18.14 29.81 14.92
C ILE A 314 18.71 28.89 13.85
N ASP A 315 19.61 29.45 13.03
CA ASP A 315 20.38 28.69 12.06
C ASP A 315 21.44 27.83 12.76
N GLN A 316 21.80 26.70 12.16
CA GLN A 316 22.88 25.86 12.67
C GLN A 316 24.22 26.59 12.57
N ILE A 317 25.01 26.55 13.63
CA ILE A 317 26.36 27.08 13.70
C ILE A 317 27.29 25.93 14.08
N ILE A 318 28.22 25.62 13.18
CA ILE A 318 29.17 24.53 13.36
C ILE A 318 30.34 25.02 14.21
N ASP A 319 30.67 24.27 15.25
CA ASP A 319 31.84 24.49 16.09
C ASP A 319 33.11 24.04 15.35
N PRO A 320 34.03 24.96 14.97
CA PRO A 320 35.23 24.60 14.23
C PRO A 320 36.23 23.79 15.06
N THR A 321 36.06 23.71 16.38
CA THR A 321 36.93 22.94 17.27
C THR A 321 36.50 21.47 17.40
N ALA A 322 35.25 21.17 17.05
CA ALA A 322 34.71 19.82 17.13
C ALA A 322 35.18 18.95 15.96
N LYS A 323 35.34 17.66 16.23
CA LYS A 323 35.64 16.66 15.20
C LYS A 323 34.40 16.37 14.35
N THR A 324 34.60 15.89 13.13
CA THR A 324 33.54 15.69 12.13
C THR A 324 33.45 14.23 11.69
N LEU A 325 32.48 13.91 10.82
CA LEU A 325 32.37 12.58 10.21
C LEU A 325 33.61 12.18 9.40
N LYS A 326 34.36 13.16 8.87
CA LYS A 326 35.60 12.91 8.12
C LYS A 326 36.70 12.35 9.02
N ASP A 327 36.78 12.80 10.28
CA ASP A 327 37.77 12.30 11.26
C ASP A 327 37.50 10.85 11.66
N LEU A 328 36.29 10.35 11.37
CA LEU A 328 35.87 8.97 11.60
C LEU A 328 35.92 8.13 10.31
N ASP A 329 36.49 8.62 9.22
CA ASP A 329 36.49 7.95 7.90
C ASP A 329 35.07 7.54 7.44
N ILE A 330 34.10 8.44 7.56
CA ILE A 330 32.72 8.25 7.07
C ILE A 330 32.40 9.36 6.06
N GLU A 331 32.00 8.97 4.85
CA GLU A 331 31.46 9.89 3.85
C GLU A 331 29.95 10.02 4.06
N PRO A 332 29.41 11.20 4.41
CA PRO A 332 27.99 11.34 4.70
C PRO A 332 27.16 11.29 3.42
N GLY A 333 26.03 10.59 3.50
CA GLY A 333 25.04 10.54 2.43
C GLY A 333 24.28 11.87 2.28
N ASP A 334 24.14 12.34 1.04
CA ASP A 334 23.30 13.51 0.72
C ASP A 334 21.81 13.16 0.69
N ILE A 335 20.97 14.06 1.18
CA ILE A 335 19.53 13.84 1.37
C ILE A 335 18.81 13.51 0.06
N ALA A 336 19.22 14.15 -1.05
CA ALA A 336 18.60 13.98 -2.37
C ALA A 336 18.68 12.55 -2.89
N ASN A 337 19.64 11.74 -2.40
CA ASN A 337 19.79 10.35 -2.82
C ASN A 337 18.85 9.38 -2.08
N PHE A 338 18.28 9.79 -0.93
CA PHE A 338 17.48 8.91 -0.08
C PHE A 338 16.01 9.31 0.05
N THR A 339 15.65 10.53 -0.37
CA THR A 339 14.28 11.08 -0.24
C THR A 339 13.22 10.16 -0.81
N TYR A 340 13.47 9.54 -1.97
CA TYR A 340 12.54 8.58 -2.58
C TYR A 340 12.19 7.42 -1.63
N HIS A 341 13.19 6.79 -1.02
CA HIS A 341 12.99 5.61 -0.17
C HIS A 341 12.22 5.94 1.12
N TYR A 342 12.42 7.13 1.69
CA TYR A 342 11.75 7.52 2.94
C TYR A 342 10.36 8.10 2.73
N LEU A 343 10.11 8.72 1.58
CA LEU A 343 8.85 9.42 1.28
C LEU A 343 7.88 8.59 0.43
N GLN A 344 8.28 7.40 -0.04
CA GLN A 344 7.43 6.55 -0.87
C GLN A 344 6.04 6.31 -0.26
N GLY A 345 5.96 6.11 1.07
CA GLY A 345 4.70 5.89 1.78
C GLY A 345 3.71 7.06 1.76
N PHE A 346 4.15 8.27 1.39
CA PHE A 346 3.29 9.46 1.28
C PHE A 346 2.83 9.74 -0.15
N ARG A 347 3.29 8.97 -1.15
CA ARG A 347 2.85 9.11 -2.54
C ARG A 347 1.44 8.56 -2.70
N SER A 348 0.67 9.17 -3.61
CA SER A 348 -0.62 8.61 -3.98
C SER A 348 -0.45 7.27 -4.71
N GLN A 349 -1.49 6.43 -4.70
CA GLN A 349 -1.48 5.12 -5.35
C GLN A 349 -1.03 5.17 -6.82
N ASN A 350 -1.38 6.25 -7.53
CA ASN A 350 -1.02 6.46 -8.93
C ASN A 350 0.51 6.56 -9.15
N PHE A 351 1.27 6.99 -8.15
CA PHE A 351 2.72 7.22 -8.23
C PHE A 351 3.54 6.37 -7.25
N TYR A 352 2.91 5.42 -6.57
CA TYR A 352 3.54 4.64 -5.50
C TYR A 352 4.68 3.74 -6.03
N ASP A 353 4.41 3.01 -7.12
CA ASP A 353 5.36 2.08 -7.74
C ASP A 353 6.25 2.76 -8.80
N LEU A 354 5.87 3.96 -9.26
CA LEU A 354 6.62 4.68 -10.27
C LEU A 354 7.82 5.38 -9.63
N PRO A 355 9.06 5.14 -10.11
CA PRO A 355 10.19 5.96 -9.69
C PRO A 355 9.95 7.43 -10.10
N PRO A 356 10.51 8.40 -9.37
CA PRO A 356 10.38 9.79 -9.74
C PRO A 356 10.93 10.02 -11.16
N ALA A 357 10.05 10.46 -12.07
CA ALA A 357 10.45 10.73 -13.45
C ALA A 357 11.55 11.79 -13.50
N THR A 358 12.62 11.48 -14.23
CA THR A 358 13.72 12.41 -14.48
C THR A 358 13.23 13.63 -15.26
N GLU A 359 13.93 14.76 -15.17
CA GLU A 359 13.55 15.98 -15.92
C GLU A 359 13.53 15.75 -17.43
N LYS A 360 14.37 14.81 -17.91
CA LYS A 360 14.38 14.37 -19.30
C LYS A 360 13.09 13.62 -19.66
N GLU A 361 12.71 12.63 -18.87
CA GLU A 361 11.46 11.88 -19.06
C GLU A 361 10.24 12.81 -19.01
N LYS A 362 10.19 13.74 -18.04
CA LYS A 362 9.11 14.74 -17.98
C LYS A 362 9.07 15.65 -19.21
N ARG A 363 10.24 16.01 -19.76
CA ARG A 363 10.31 16.82 -20.99
C ARG A 363 9.89 16.03 -22.22
N GLU A 364 10.20 14.73 -22.26
CA GLU A 364 9.75 13.82 -23.32
C GLU A 364 8.24 13.55 -23.21
N GLU A 365 7.72 13.31 -22.01
CA GLU A 365 6.31 13.10 -21.73
C GLU A 365 5.46 14.31 -22.15
N LYS A 366 5.94 15.54 -21.93
CA LYS A 366 5.31 16.78 -22.41
C LYS A 366 5.16 16.87 -23.93
N LYS A 367 5.87 16.05 -24.71
CA LYS A 367 5.74 16.01 -26.17
C LYS A 367 4.52 15.20 -26.63
N TYR A 368 3.89 14.45 -25.73
CA TYR A 368 2.77 13.58 -26.05
C TYR A 368 1.49 14.08 -25.39
N ILE A 369 0.35 13.95 -26.07
CA ILE A 369 -0.98 14.25 -25.52
C ILE A 369 -1.50 12.99 -24.84
N HIS A 370 -1.78 13.07 -23.54
CA HIS A 370 -2.14 11.91 -22.71
C HIS A 370 -3.65 11.78 -22.43
N VAL A 371 -4.48 12.64 -23.02
CA VAL A 371 -5.94 12.64 -22.78
C VAL A 371 -6.68 12.72 -24.12
N LEU A 372 -7.41 11.65 -24.46
CA LEU A 372 -8.30 11.60 -25.62
C LEU A 372 -9.63 12.37 -25.41
N ASP A 373 -9.94 12.79 -24.18
CA ASP A 373 -11.22 13.45 -23.82
C ASP A 373 -11.38 14.89 -24.35
N GLU A 374 -10.29 15.61 -24.65
CA GLU A 374 -10.44 16.95 -25.27
C GLU A 374 -10.88 16.87 -26.74
N LEU A 375 -10.68 15.73 -27.41
CA LEU A 375 -11.14 15.51 -28.78
C LEU A 375 -12.63 15.15 -28.84
N SER A 376 -13.15 14.39 -27.87
CA SER A 376 -14.57 14.02 -27.81
C SER A 376 -15.46 15.25 -27.58
N HIS A 377 -15.09 16.12 -26.64
CA HIS A 377 -15.84 17.34 -26.35
C HIS A 377 -15.86 18.36 -27.51
N ARG A 378 -14.81 18.38 -28.35
CA ARG A 378 -14.79 19.21 -29.57
C ARG A 378 -15.57 18.59 -30.71
N LEU A 379 -15.62 17.25 -30.80
CA LEU A 379 -16.43 16.54 -31.79
C LEU A 379 -17.94 16.68 -31.55
N GLU A 380 -18.38 16.71 -30.29
CA GLU A 380 -19.80 16.93 -29.93
C GLU A 380 -20.29 18.36 -30.21
N SER A 381 -19.37 19.33 -30.27
CA SER A 381 -19.70 20.74 -30.60
C SER A 381 -19.91 20.99 -32.10
N ALA A 382 -19.70 19.98 -32.96
CA ALA A 382 -19.91 20.09 -34.40
C ALA A 382 -21.36 19.69 -34.79
N ASN A 383 -22.08 20.70 -35.28
CA ASN A 383 -23.48 20.72 -35.73
C ASN A 383 -24.05 19.38 -36.33
N PRO A 384 -25.17 18.82 -35.81
CA PRO A 384 -25.69 17.50 -36.20
C PRO A 384 -26.38 17.40 -37.58
N ASN A 385 -26.50 18.49 -38.34
CA ASN A 385 -27.42 18.58 -39.48
C ASN A 385 -26.81 18.27 -40.86
N ASN A 386 -25.74 17.47 -40.96
CA ASN A 386 -25.16 17.14 -42.26
C ASN A 386 -24.94 15.64 -42.49
N TYR A 387 -26.00 14.86 -42.31
CA TYR A 387 -26.05 13.43 -42.63
C TYR A 387 -26.36 13.20 -44.12
N GLN A 388 -25.42 13.43 -45.03
CA GLN A 388 -25.53 12.83 -46.39
C GLN A 388 -24.21 12.46 -47.10
N ASN A 389 -23.02 12.63 -46.52
CA ASN A 389 -21.77 12.24 -47.22
C ASN A 389 -20.74 11.59 -46.30
N HIS A 390 -21.03 10.40 -45.77
CA HIS A 390 -20.10 9.66 -44.90
C HIS A 390 -18.94 8.97 -45.63
N SER A 391 -18.95 8.90 -46.97
CA SER A 391 -17.84 8.28 -47.75
C SER A 391 -16.70 9.25 -48.08
N LEU A 392 -16.94 10.57 -48.06
CA LEU A 392 -15.92 11.58 -48.38
C LEU A 392 -15.22 12.18 -47.16
N TRP A 393 -15.75 11.95 -45.95
CA TRP A 393 -15.15 12.46 -44.72
C TRP A 393 -14.03 11.59 -44.15
N ARG A 394 -13.97 10.29 -44.47
CA ARG A 394 -12.88 9.39 -44.00
C ARG A 394 -11.57 9.57 -44.77
N LEU A 395 -11.58 10.20 -45.95
CA LEU A 395 -10.36 10.44 -46.74
C LEU A 395 -9.70 11.80 -46.49
N ARG A 396 -10.26 12.63 -45.60
CA ARG A 396 -9.81 14.01 -45.35
C ARG A 396 -9.09 14.18 -44.00
N VAL A 397 -8.45 13.12 -43.51
CA VAL A 397 -7.48 13.21 -42.40
C VAL A 397 -6.04 13.32 -42.94
N HIS A 398 -5.85 13.21 -44.26
CA HIS A 398 -4.55 13.39 -44.92
C HIS A 398 -4.52 14.66 -45.77
N THR A 399 -4.54 15.85 -45.17
CA THR A 399 -3.83 17.05 -45.68
C THR A 399 -4.15 18.30 -44.85
N GLN A 400 -3.06 18.99 -44.44
CA GLN A 400 -2.96 20.43 -44.16
C GLN A 400 -3.81 21.04 -43.03
N LEU A 401 -3.14 21.23 -41.88
CA LEU A 401 -3.30 22.42 -41.06
C LEU A 401 -1.92 23.05 -40.86
N ALA A 402 -1.58 23.97 -41.76
CA ALA A 402 -0.44 24.85 -41.59
C ALA A 402 -0.90 26.05 -40.75
N MET A 403 -0.40 26.16 -39.52
CA MET A 403 -0.30 27.42 -38.80
C MET A 403 1.16 27.58 -38.38
N SER A 404 1.72 28.70 -38.81
CA SER A 404 3.11 29.12 -38.68
C SER A 404 3.50 29.42 -37.24
N ASP A 405 4.41 28.64 -36.67
CA ASP A 405 5.70 29.11 -36.12
C ASP A 405 6.59 27.91 -35.71
N SER A 406 7.84 27.97 -36.19
CA SER A 406 9.06 27.18 -35.89
C SER A 406 9.01 25.74 -35.32
N ASP A 407 9.58 24.80 -36.09
CA ASP A 407 10.33 23.58 -35.71
C ASP A 407 9.68 22.45 -34.88
N ASP A 408 8.36 22.29 -34.86
CA ASP A 408 7.72 21.09 -34.28
C ASP A 408 7.20 20.11 -35.36
N GLU A 409 7.70 18.87 -35.32
CA GLU A 409 7.15 17.74 -36.11
C GLU A 409 5.68 17.48 -35.74
N PRO A 410 4.84 17.05 -36.71
CA PRO A 410 3.43 16.80 -36.46
C PRO A 410 3.23 15.67 -35.43
N ILE A 411 2.42 15.95 -34.41
CA ILE A 411 2.08 15.03 -33.31
C ILE A 411 1.39 13.78 -33.87
N THR A 412 1.92 12.59 -33.56
CA THR A 412 1.39 11.30 -34.03
C THR A 412 1.25 10.28 -32.88
N LEU A 413 0.33 9.32 -33.02
CA LEU A 413 0.24 8.17 -32.13
C LEU A 413 1.48 7.28 -32.30
N SER A 414 1.92 6.62 -31.22
CA SER A 414 3.04 5.67 -31.32
C SER A 414 2.66 4.47 -32.22
N GLY A 415 3.64 3.91 -32.94
CA GLY A 415 3.40 2.78 -33.84
C GLY A 415 2.80 1.54 -33.15
N HIS A 416 3.15 1.32 -31.88
CA HIS A 416 2.56 0.24 -31.08
C HIS A 416 1.09 0.51 -30.72
N ALA A 417 0.75 1.77 -30.40
CA ALA A 417 -0.64 2.15 -30.12
C ALA A 417 -1.53 2.02 -31.36
N LEU A 418 -1.01 2.36 -32.55
CA LEU A 418 -1.72 2.18 -33.82
C LEU A 418 -1.97 0.71 -34.15
N ALA A 419 -0.99 -0.17 -33.89
CA ALA A 419 -1.16 -1.60 -34.10
C ALA A 419 -2.21 -2.21 -33.15
N ALA A 420 -2.15 -1.86 -31.87
CA ALA A 420 -3.12 -2.31 -30.87
C ALA A 420 -4.55 -1.80 -31.18
N LEU A 421 -4.68 -0.56 -31.67
CA LEU A 421 -5.98 -0.02 -32.09
C LEU A 421 -6.55 -0.78 -33.29
N ALA A 422 -5.73 -1.08 -34.29
CA ALA A 422 -6.17 -1.83 -35.46
C ALA A 422 -6.58 -3.28 -35.13
N GLU A 423 -5.87 -3.92 -34.21
CA GLU A 423 -6.21 -5.26 -33.71
C GLU A 423 -7.53 -5.24 -32.93
N PHE A 424 -7.72 -4.26 -32.05
CA PHE A 424 -8.98 -4.07 -31.32
C PHE A 424 -10.17 -3.83 -32.25
N GLU A 425 -10.03 -2.95 -33.26
CA GLU A 425 -11.08 -2.68 -34.24
C GLU A 425 -11.45 -3.92 -35.06
N ALA A 426 -10.45 -4.73 -35.44
CA ALA A 426 -10.68 -5.98 -36.15
C ALA A 426 -11.44 -7.01 -35.31
N GLU A 427 -11.12 -7.12 -34.01
CA GLU A 427 -11.86 -7.98 -33.08
C GLU A 427 -13.32 -7.53 -32.89
N GLN A 428 -13.57 -6.22 -32.77
CA GLN A 428 -14.93 -5.70 -32.64
C GLN A 428 -15.76 -5.99 -33.90
N TYR A 429 -15.19 -5.76 -35.08
CA TYR A 429 -15.87 -6.05 -36.35
C TYR A 429 -16.21 -7.55 -36.49
N ALA A 430 -15.31 -8.44 -36.09
CA ALA A 430 -15.55 -9.88 -36.11
C ALA A 430 -16.66 -10.30 -35.13
N LYS A 431 -16.73 -9.68 -33.94
CA LYS A 431 -17.79 -9.93 -32.95
C LYS A 431 -19.16 -9.45 -33.44
N GLU A 432 -19.24 -8.26 -34.02
CA GLU A 432 -20.47 -7.71 -34.59
C GLU A 432 -21.01 -8.57 -35.75
N ALA A 433 -20.13 -8.99 -36.66
CA ALA A 433 -20.52 -9.88 -37.77
C ALA A 433 -21.09 -11.22 -37.27
N ARG A 434 -20.45 -11.82 -36.26
CA ARG A 434 -20.91 -13.09 -35.66
C ARG A 434 -22.24 -12.93 -34.92
N PHE A 435 -22.51 -11.78 -34.32
CA PHE A 435 -23.78 -11.48 -33.66
C PHE A 435 -24.93 -11.30 -34.66
N GLU A 436 -24.68 -10.65 -35.80
CA GLU A 436 -25.67 -10.52 -36.88
C GLU A 436 -25.97 -11.87 -37.57
N GLU A 437 -24.98 -12.75 -37.73
CA GLU A 437 -25.20 -14.14 -38.18
C GLU A 437 -26.09 -14.92 -37.21
N LEU A 438 -25.92 -14.72 -35.89
CA LEU A 438 -26.73 -15.38 -34.87
C LEU A 438 -28.18 -14.86 -34.85
N LYS A 439 -28.38 -13.54 -35.01
CA LYS A 439 -29.71 -12.93 -35.16
C LYS A 439 -30.48 -13.52 -36.34
N THR A 440 -29.82 -13.60 -37.49
CA THR A 440 -30.42 -14.11 -38.72
C THR A 440 -30.74 -15.61 -38.62
N GLY A 441 -29.85 -16.40 -37.99
CA GLY A 441 -30.07 -17.83 -37.72
C GLY A 441 -31.22 -18.12 -36.75
N ILE A 442 -31.39 -17.32 -35.70
CA ILE A 442 -32.50 -17.47 -34.74
C ILE A 442 -33.83 -17.05 -35.38
N ALA A 443 -33.85 -15.95 -36.14
CA ALA A 443 -35.05 -15.48 -36.85
C ALA A 443 -35.56 -16.50 -37.90
N ALA A 444 -34.64 -17.17 -38.60
CA ALA A 444 -34.98 -18.22 -39.58
C ALA A 444 -35.53 -19.51 -38.94
N GLY A 445 -35.20 -19.79 -37.67
CA GLY A 445 -35.72 -20.94 -36.92
C GLY A 445 -37.12 -20.74 -36.34
N SER A 446 -37.60 -19.49 -36.26
CA SER A 446 -38.93 -19.13 -35.75
C SER A 446 -40.04 -19.13 -36.82
N GLU A 447 -39.71 -19.24 -38.11
CA GLU A 447 -40.68 -19.46 -39.20
C GLU A 447 -40.77 -20.95 -39.56
N VAL A 448 -41.57 -21.71 -38.81
CA VAL A 448 -42.07 -23.02 -39.29
C VAL A 448 -43.59 -22.95 -39.32
N ASP A 449 -44.12 -22.36 -40.39
CA ASP A 449 -45.45 -22.68 -40.88
C ASP A 449 -45.33 -23.68 -42.04
N SER A 450 -46.15 -24.70 -41.95
CA SER A 450 -46.51 -25.76 -42.90
C SER A 450 -45.78 -25.86 -44.25
N GLY A 451 -44.98 -26.92 -44.38
CA GLY A 451 -44.86 -27.66 -45.65
C GLY A 451 -43.60 -27.41 -46.48
N ARG A 452 -42.46 -27.96 -46.05
CA ARG A 452 -41.44 -28.47 -46.98
C ARG A 452 -40.49 -29.44 -46.27
N VAL A 453 -40.44 -30.67 -46.78
CA VAL A 453 -39.44 -31.68 -46.41
C VAL A 453 -38.11 -31.24 -47.00
N ALA A 454 -37.23 -30.70 -46.16
CA ALA A 454 -35.83 -30.46 -46.50
C ALA A 454 -34.99 -31.59 -45.91
N THR A 455 -34.36 -32.38 -46.78
CA THR A 455 -33.31 -33.32 -46.42
C THR A 455 -32.06 -32.53 -46.01
N VAL A 456 -31.74 -32.52 -44.70
CA VAL A 456 -30.54 -31.83 -44.19
C VAL A 456 -29.75 -32.80 -43.31
N LYS A 457 -28.46 -32.96 -43.64
CA LYS A 457 -27.50 -33.84 -42.97
C LYS A 457 -26.70 -33.15 -41.84
N ASP A 458 -27.01 -31.90 -41.53
CA ASP A 458 -26.40 -31.14 -40.44
C ASP A 458 -27.53 -30.50 -39.60
N GLY A 459 -27.63 -30.86 -38.32
CA GLY A 459 -28.58 -30.25 -37.40
C GLY A 459 -28.29 -28.76 -37.16
N PRO A 460 -29.20 -28.02 -36.51
CA PRO A 460 -28.97 -26.61 -36.18
C PRO A 460 -27.68 -26.46 -35.37
N GLN A 461 -26.80 -25.55 -35.79
CA GLN A 461 -25.55 -25.25 -35.10
C GLN A 461 -25.85 -24.79 -33.66
N PRO A 462 -25.10 -25.27 -32.65
CA PRO A 462 -25.33 -24.88 -31.26
C PRO A 462 -25.07 -23.39 -31.05
N ILE A 463 -25.97 -22.72 -30.33
CA ILE A 463 -25.87 -21.31 -29.99
C ILE A 463 -24.75 -21.16 -28.95
N SER A 464 -23.79 -20.26 -29.18
CA SER A 464 -22.72 -19.98 -28.22
C SER A 464 -23.02 -18.71 -27.44
N ILE A 465 -22.89 -18.76 -26.10
CA ILE A 465 -23.02 -17.57 -25.25
C ILE A 465 -21.92 -16.54 -25.52
N SER A 466 -20.76 -16.99 -26.03
CA SER A 466 -19.63 -16.11 -26.40
C SER A 466 -19.94 -15.12 -27.52
N ALA A 467 -21.07 -15.29 -28.22
CA ALA A 467 -21.56 -14.33 -29.20
C ALA A 467 -22.18 -13.07 -28.54
N PHE A 468 -22.51 -13.15 -27.24
CA PHE A 468 -22.94 -12.02 -26.42
C PHE A 468 -21.75 -11.55 -25.58
N ALA A 469 -21.25 -10.34 -25.86
CA ALA A 469 -20.08 -9.81 -25.15
C ALA A 469 -20.43 -9.47 -23.70
N GLU A 470 -19.59 -9.87 -22.74
CA GLU A 470 -19.72 -9.50 -21.33
C GLU A 470 -19.57 -7.97 -21.16
N ASP A 471 -20.44 -7.36 -20.37
CA ASP A 471 -20.30 -5.96 -19.93
C ASP A 471 -19.99 -5.91 -18.43
N TRP A 472 -18.78 -5.43 -18.11
CA TRP A 472 -18.29 -5.28 -16.75
C TRP A 472 -19.05 -4.20 -15.96
N ASN A 473 -19.58 -3.17 -16.62
CA ASN A 473 -20.35 -2.11 -15.96
C ASN A 473 -21.69 -2.64 -15.46
N GLU A 474 -22.28 -3.58 -16.22
CA GLU A 474 -23.52 -4.28 -15.87
C GLU A 474 -23.28 -5.53 -15.00
N SER A 475 -22.02 -5.80 -14.61
CA SER A 475 -21.60 -6.97 -13.83
C SER A 475 -22.02 -8.30 -14.47
N GLN A 476 -21.89 -8.41 -15.80
CA GLN A 476 -22.20 -9.61 -16.55
C GLN A 476 -21.00 -10.55 -16.65
N PHE A 477 -21.16 -11.78 -16.17
CA PHE A 477 -20.13 -12.80 -16.25
C PHE A 477 -20.74 -14.15 -16.64
N TRP A 478 -20.20 -14.79 -17.67
CA TRP A 478 -20.76 -16.04 -18.17
C TRP A 478 -20.14 -17.26 -17.50
N TYR A 479 -20.97 -18.26 -17.17
CA TYR A 479 -20.48 -19.55 -16.75
C TYR A 479 -19.73 -20.24 -17.89
N SER A 480 -18.69 -21.00 -17.53
CA SER A 480 -18.05 -21.97 -18.42
C SER A 480 -19.09 -22.93 -19.02
N ASP A 481 -18.85 -23.41 -20.23
CA ASP A 481 -19.75 -24.33 -20.92
C ASP A 481 -20.07 -25.59 -20.08
N GLU A 482 -19.09 -26.06 -19.32
CA GLU A 482 -19.24 -27.20 -18.40
C GLU A 482 -20.21 -26.90 -17.27
N SER A 483 -20.05 -25.75 -16.59
CA SER A 483 -20.91 -25.34 -15.47
C SER A 483 -22.32 -25.03 -15.94
N ALA A 484 -22.46 -24.29 -17.05
CA ALA A 484 -23.75 -23.97 -17.65
C ALA A 484 -24.51 -25.24 -18.07
N SER A 485 -23.82 -26.18 -18.71
CA SER A 485 -24.40 -27.46 -19.14
C SER A 485 -24.82 -28.33 -17.96
N LEU A 486 -24.05 -28.34 -16.87
CA LEU A 486 -24.38 -29.10 -15.67
C LEU A 486 -25.64 -28.55 -15.02
N LEU A 487 -25.70 -27.23 -14.78
CA LEU A 487 -26.86 -26.55 -14.20
C LEU A 487 -28.12 -26.77 -15.06
N ALA A 488 -28.00 -26.64 -16.39
CA ALA A 488 -29.09 -26.90 -17.33
C ALA A 488 -29.62 -28.34 -17.23
N LYS A 489 -28.75 -29.35 -17.14
CA LYS A 489 -29.16 -30.75 -16.98
C LYS A 489 -29.94 -30.98 -15.68
N GLN A 490 -29.53 -30.37 -14.58
CA GLN A 490 -30.23 -30.50 -13.30
C GLN A 490 -31.61 -29.83 -13.31
N LEU A 491 -31.75 -28.72 -14.05
CA LEU A 491 -33.05 -28.08 -14.27
C LEU A 491 -33.97 -28.89 -15.20
N LEU A 492 -33.42 -29.69 -16.13
CA LEU A 492 -34.19 -30.54 -17.05
C LEU A 492 -34.52 -31.94 -16.50
N GLU A 493 -33.84 -32.40 -15.46
CA GLU A 493 -34.02 -33.75 -14.93
C GLU A 493 -35.46 -33.99 -14.44
N GLY A 494 -36.19 -34.89 -15.09
CA GLY A 494 -37.61 -35.16 -14.79
C GLY A 494 -38.55 -34.00 -15.15
N ALA A 495 -38.11 -33.04 -15.97
CA ALA A 495 -38.98 -32.04 -16.58
C ALA A 495 -39.81 -32.68 -17.70
N SER A 496 -41.04 -32.19 -17.88
CA SER A 496 -41.94 -32.57 -18.98
C SER A 496 -42.51 -31.32 -19.65
N ALA A 497 -43.32 -31.49 -20.70
CA ALA A 497 -44.03 -30.39 -21.35
C ALA A 497 -44.90 -29.52 -20.42
N SER A 498 -45.27 -30.04 -19.24
CA SER A 498 -46.01 -29.28 -18.21
C SER A 498 -45.15 -28.42 -17.30
N THR A 499 -43.82 -28.58 -17.35
CA THR A 499 -42.84 -27.90 -16.48
C THR A 499 -42.45 -26.55 -17.07
N THR A 500 -42.48 -25.50 -16.26
CA THR A 500 -41.94 -24.18 -16.62
C THR A 500 -40.65 -23.88 -15.86
N ILE A 501 -39.59 -23.54 -16.59
CA ILE A 501 -38.26 -23.21 -16.05
C ILE A 501 -37.99 -21.72 -16.25
N GLY A 502 -37.80 -21.00 -15.15
CA GLY A 502 -37.39 -19.59 -15.14
C GLY A 502 -35.88 -19.46 -14.99
N VAL A 503 -35.26 -18.60 -15.79
CA VAL A 503 -33.83 -18.28 -15.73
C VAL A 503 -33.68 -16.79 -15.43
N LEU A 504 -33.21 -16.42 -14.24
CA LEU A 504 -33.08 -15.03 -13.79
C LEU A 504 -31.63 -14.60 -13.79
N SER A 505 -31.29 -13.66 -14.67
CA SER A 505 -29.95 -13.06 -14.80
C SER A 505 -28.84 -14.12 -14.98
N THR A 506 -29.15 -15.21 -15.70
CA THR A 506 -28.22 -16.32 -15.94
C THR A 506 -28.28 -16.79 -17.41
N PRO A 507 -27.87 -15.97 -18.38
CA PRO A 507 -28.16 -16.23 -19.78
C PRO A 507 -27.31 -17.36 -20.36
N SER A 508 -26.13 -17.61 -19.79
CA SER A 508 -25.27 -18.76 -20.12
C SER A 508 -25.98 -20.11 -19.89
N VAL A 509 -26.72 -20.26 -18.79
CA VAL A 509 -27.53 -21.45 -18.51
C VAL A 509 -28.74 -21.54 -19.44
N PHE A 510 -29.36 -20.40 -19.79
CA PHE A 510 -30.46 -20.38 -20.76
C PHE A 510 -30.02 -20.88 -22.15
N VAL A 511 -28.87 -20.42 -22.65
CA VAL A 511 -28.30 -20.89 -23.92
C VAL A 511 -28.01 -22.40 -23.85
N ALA A 512 -27.44 -22.88 -22.75
CA ALA A 512 -27.23 -24.32 -22.54
C ALA A 512 -28.55 -25.12 -22.52
N LEU A 513 -29.58 -24.62 -21.84
CA LEU A 513 -30.93 -25.20 -21.83
C LEU A 513 -31.49 -25.30 -23.26
N LYS A 514 -31.44 -24.20 -24.02
CA LYS A 514 -31.97 -24.16 -25.39
C LYS A 514 -31.26 -25.14 -26.33
N ASN A 515 -29.93 -25.26 -26.20
CA ASN A 515 -29.12 -26.22 -26.96
C ASN A 515 -29.43 -27.69 -26.61
N ILE A 516 -29.80 -27.99 -25.38
CA ILE A 516 -30.17 -29.35 -24.95
C ILE A 516 -31.60 -29.67 -25.37
N VAL A 517 -32.53 -28.74 -25.15
CA VAL A 517 -33.96 -28.90 -25.46
C VAL A 517 -34.20 -28.99 -26.96
N SER A 518 -33.46 -28.25 -27.79
CA SER A 518 -33.58 -28.31 -29.26
C SER A 518 -33.25 -29.69 -29.86
N ARG A 519 -32.59 -30.57 -29.09
CA ARG A 519 -32.27 -31.96 -29.48
C ARG A 519 -33.33 -32.97 -29.02
N GLN A 520 -34.35 -32.55 -28.27
CA GLN A 520 -35.45 -33.39 -27.77
C GLN A 520 -36.69 -33.31 -28.68
N SER A 521 -37.54 -34.33 -28.65
CA SER A 521 -38.86 -34.34 -29.33
C SER A 521 -39.71 -33.15 -28.87
N ILE A 522 -40.35 -32.45 -29.83
CA ILE A 522 -41.18 -31.26 -29.59
C ILE A 522 -42.25 -31.49 -28.50
N ASN A 523 -42.79 -32.71 -28.39
CA ASN A 523 -43.86 -33.02 -27.44
C ASN A 523 -43.42 -33.16 -25.98
N ASP A 524 -42.12 -33.17 -25.68
CA ASP A 524 -41.59 -33.39 -24.32
C ASP A 524 -40.88 -32.15 -23.73
N GLN A 525 -40.83 -31.04 -24.47
CA GLN A 525 -40.02 -29.87 -24.10
C GLN A 525 -40.68 -29.00 -23.00
N PRO A 526 -39.96 -28.67 -21.92
CA PRO A 526 -40.46 -27.74 -20.91
C PRO A 526 -40.54 -26.30 -21.46
N ARG A 527 -41.42 -25.48 -20.89
CA ARG A 527 -41.49 -24.05 -21.21
C ARG A 527 -40.31 -23.31 -20.56
N LEU A 528 -39.49 -22.64 -21.36
CA LEU A 528 -38.38 -21.81 -20.88
C LEU A 528 -38.79 -20.33 -20.84
N VAL A 529 -38.31 -19.60 -19.85
CA VAL A 529 -38.49 -18.14 -19.74
C VAL A 529 -37.18 -17.52 -19.25
N LEU A 530 -36.64 -16.56 -19.99
CA LEU A 530 -35.42 -15.83 -19.66
C LEU A 530 -35.78 -14.43 -19.15
N PHE A 531 -35.30 -14.10 -17.95
CA PHE A 531 -35.41 -12.77 -17.35
C PHE A 531 -34.04 -12.12 -17.34
N GLU A 532 -33.82 -11.13 -18.20
CA GLU A 532 -32.52 -10.46 -18.37
C GLU A 532 -32.66 -8.95 -18.48
N HIS A 533 -31.65 -8.23 -17.99
CA HIS A 533 -31.59 -6.77 -18.11
C HIS A 533 -31.12 -6.32 -19.51
N ASP A 534 -30.39 -7.19 -20.20
CA ASP A 534 -29.72 -6.86 -21.44
C ASP A 534 -30.59 -7.14 -22.68
N ASP A 535 -30.98 -6.07 -23.35
CA ASP A 535 -31.83 -6.11 -24.54
C ASP A 535 -31.22 -6.86 -25.73
N ARG A 536 -29.91 -7.16 -25.72
CA ARG A 536 -29.29 -8.02 -26.74
C ARG A 536 -29.90 -9.42 -26.75
N PHE A 537 -30.46 -9.89 -25.62
CA PHE A 537 -31.12 -11.19 -25.53
C PHE A 537 -32.56 -11.20 -26.07
N ASN A 538 -33.12 -10.06 -26.49
CA ASN A 538 -34.44 -9.97 -27.15
C ASN A 538 -34.50 -10.68 -28.52
N VAL A 539 -33.37 -11.21 -28.99
CA VAL A 539 -33.32 -12.15 -30.12
C VAL A 539 -34.04 -13.46 -29.83
N PHE A 540 -34.23 -13.82 -28.56
CA PHE A 540 -34.95 -15.01 -28.13
C PHE A 540 -36.42 -14.69 -27.84
N SER A 541 -37.35 -15.51 -28.35
CA SER A 541 -38.79 -15.34 -28.10
C SER A 541 -39.18 -15.58 -26.63
N GLU A 542 -38.32 -16.26 -25.86
CA GLU A 542 -38.49 -16.53 -24.44
C GLU A 542 -37.97 -15.40 -23.53
N TYR A 543 -37.41 -14.33 -24.11
CA TYR A 543 -36.86 -13.17 -23.39
C TYR A 543 -37.95 -12.29 -22.79
N ILE A 544 -37.70 -11.87 -21.55
CA ILE A 544 -38.47 -10.86 -20.84
C ILE A 544 -37.46 -9.89 -20.20
N PHE A 545 -37.57 -8.60 -20.54
CA PHE A 545 -36.77 -7.56 -19.90
C PHE A 545 -37.05 -7.55 -18.40
N TYR A 546 -35.99 -7.69 -17.61
CA TYR A 546 -36.05 -7.74 -16.16
C TYR A 546 -35.09 -6.71 -15.55
N ASP A 547 -35.65 -5.81 -14.77
CA ASP A 547 -34.91 -4.87 -13.94
C ASP A 547 -35.17 -5.19 -12.47
N TYR A 548 -34.13 -5.64 -11.77
CA TYR A 548 -34.24 -6.01 -10.35
C TYR A 548 -34.60 -4.81 -9.47
N GLN A 549 -34.36 -3.56 -9.89
CA GLN A 549 -34.82 -2.37 -9.16
C GLN A 549 -36.36 -2.27 -9.13
N GLN A 550 -37.03 -2.87 -10.11
CA GLN A 550 -38.48 -2.99 -10.20
C GLN A 550 -38.88 -4.49 -10.23
N PRO A 551 -38.62 -5.25 -9.15
CA PRO A 551 -38.60 -6.73 -9.17
C PRO A 551 -39.96 -7.40 -9.46
N LEU A 552 -41.05 -6.64 -9.39
CA LEU A 552 -42.43 -7.09 -9.65
C LEU A 552 -43.01 -6.56 -10.97
N ARG A 553 -42.25 -5.80 -11.76
CA ARG A 553 -42.68 -5.31 -13.07
C ARG A 553 -42.51 -6.42 -14.11
N LEU A 554 -43.30 -7.48 -13.96
CA LEU A 554 -43.28 -8.67 -14.81
C LEU A 554 -44.69 -8.96 -15.36
N PRO A 555 -44.81 -9.70 -16.49
CA PRO A 555 -46.09 -10.12 -17.03
C PRO A 555 -46.92 -10.90 -15.99
N GLY A 556 -48.16 -10.44 -15.74
CA GLY A 556 -48.99 -10.96 -14.64
C GLY A 556 -49.39 -12.43 -14.79
N ASP A 557 -49.33 -12.98 -16.00
CA ASP A 557 -49.57 -14.39 -16.33
C ASP A 557 -48.47 -15.33 -15.81
N LEU A 558 -47.31 -14.80 -15.41
CA LEU A 558 -46.20 -15.60 -14.86
C LEU A 558 -46.25 -15.75 -13.34
N LYS A 559 -47.17 -15.05 -12.66
CA LYS A 559 -47.28 -15.10 -11.21
C LYS A 559 -47.66 -16.51 -10.75
N GLY A 560 -46.76 -17.14 -9.99
CA GLY A 560 -46.99 -18.48 -9.46
C GLY A 560 -47.09 -19.58 -10.51
N THR A 561 -46.41 -19.45 -11.65
CA THR A 561 -46.43 -20.47 -12.72
C THR A 561 -45.10 -21.20 -12.92
N ILE A 562 -44.01 -20.73 -12.32
CA ILE A 562 -42.68 -21.33 -12.46
C ILE A 562 -42.52 -22.54 -11.53
N ASP A 563 -42.10 -23.68 -12.09
CA ASP A 563 -41.83 -24.93 -11.36
C ASP A 563 -40.37 -25.04 -10.89
N ARG A 564 -39.46 -24.48 -11.69
CA ARG A 564 -38.02 -24.57 -11.46
C ARG A 564 -37.37 -23.24 -11.79
N VAL A 565 -36.45 -22.77 -10.95
CA VAL A 565 -35.81 -21.47 -11.14
C VAL A 565 -34.32 -21.55 -10.88
N ILE A 566 -33.54 -20.90 -11.74
CA ILE A 566 -32.14 -20.57 -11.49
C ILE A 566 -31.96 -19.05 -11.40
N ILE A 567 -31.15 -18.62 -10.45
CA ILE A 567 -30.99 -17.22 -10.07
C ILE A 567 -29.51 -16.91 -9.91
N ASP A 568 -29.02 -15.88 -10.58
CA ASP A 568 -27.67 -15.34 -10.42
C ASP A 568 -27.71 -13.80 -10.33
N PRO A 569 -27.72 -13.24 -9.11
CA PRO A 569 -27.82 -11.79 -8.94
C PRO A 569 -26.50 -11.09 -9.32
N PRO A 570 -26.53 -10.01 -10.12
CA PRO A 570 -25.33 -9.37 -10.66
C PRO A 570 -24.45 -8.67 -9.61
N PHE A 571 -25.00 -8.35 -8.43
CA PHE A 571 -24.27 -7.63 -7.38
C PHE A 571 -24.27 -8.38 -6.04
N PHE A 572 -23.11 -8.40 -5.37
CA PHE A 572 -22.93 -8.96 -4.03
C PHE A 572 -23.34 -7.98 -2.92
N ASN A 573 -24.59 -7.53 -2.95
CA ASN A 573 -25.14 -6.66 -1.91
C ASN A 573 -26.53 -7.15 -1.45
N ASN A 574 -26.91 -6.77 -0.23
CA ASN A 574 -28.13 -7.27 0.40
C ASN A 574 -29.42 -6.87 -0.33
N ASP A 575 -29.45 -5.68 -0.93
CA ASP A 575 -30.62 -5.15 -1.64
C ASP A 575 -30.89 -5.96 -2.91
N CYS A 576 -29.86 -6.20 -3.72
CA CYS A 576 -29.94 -7.03 -4.93
C CYS A 576 -30.42 -8.44 -4.59
N GLN A 577 -29.78 -9.13 -3.63
CA GLN A 577 -30.18 -10.47 -3.20
C GLN A 577 -31.63 -10.53 -2.72
N THR A 578 -32.08 -9.53 -1.96
CA THR A 578 -33.46 -9.43 -1.46
C THR A 578 -34.47 -9.25 -2.60
N LYS A 579 -34.16 -8.41 -3.58
CA LYS A 579 -35.03 -8.14 -4.74
C LYS A 579 -35.17 -9.37 -5.64
N PHE A 580 -34.09 -10.09 -5.89
CA PHE A 580 -34.14 -11.36 -6.62
C PHE A 580 -34.95 -12.43 -5.87
N ALA A 581 -34.77 -12.54 -4.56
CA ALA A 581 -35.58 -13.45 -3.75
C ALA A 581 -37.08 -13.09 -3.76
N LEU A 582 -37.40 -11.80 -3.82
CA LEU A 582 -38.77 -11.30 -3.95
C LEU A 582 -39.36 -11.69 -5.31
N THR A 583 -38.63 -11.51 -6.42
CA THR A 583 -39.05 -11.95 -7.76
C THR A 583 -39.25 -13.46 -7.80
N ALA A 584 -38.30 -14.25 -7.28
CA ALA A 584 -38.39 -15.70 -7.24
C ALA A 584 -39.65 -16.16 -6.50
N ARG A 585 -39.93 -15.60 -5.32
CA ARG A 585 -41.15 -15.91 -4.53
C ARG A 585 -42.44 -15.55 -5.26
N TRP A 586 -42.43 -14.52 -6.10
CA TRP A 586 -43.59 -14.10 -6.87
C TRP A 586 -43.84 -15.01 -8.09
N LEU A 587 -42.77 -15.52 -8.69
CA LEU A 587 -42.82 -16.43 -9.86
C LEU A 587 -43.16 -17.88 -9.49
N LEU A 588 -42.66 -18.37 -8.36
CA LEU A 588 -42.77 -19.78 -7.97
C LEU A 588 -44.20 -20.18 -7.57
N LYS A 589 -44.63 -21.37 -8.01
CA LYS A 589 -45.93 -21.95 -7.63
C LYS A 589 -46.09 -22.04 -6.10
N PRO A 590 -47.23 -21.60 -5.52
CA PRO A 590 -47.49 -21.76 -4.09
C PRO A 590 -47.54 -23.25 -3.71
N SER A 591 -46.96 -23.59 -2.55
CA SER A 591 -46.95 -24.96 -2.00
C SER A 591 -48.12 -25.25 -1.02
N PRO A 592 -49.38 -25.35 -1.50
CA PRO A 592 -50.37 -26.11 -0.73
C PRO A 592 -51.13 -27.20 -1.52
N SER A 593 -50.93 -27.35 -2.84
CA SER A 593 -51.72 -28.30 -3.65
C SER A 593 -50.95 -29.12 -4.70
N SER A 594 -49.62 -29.07 -4.73
CA SER A 594 -48.77 -29.92 -5.60
C SER A 594 -47.84 -30.79 -4.75
N PRO A 595 -47.65 -32.08 -5.05
CA PRO A 595 -46.78 -32.98 -4.29
C PRO A 595 -45.28 -32.68 -4.42
N SER A 596 -44.86 -31.72 -5.27
CA SER A 596 -43.45 -31.35 -5.47
C SER A 596 -43.18 -29.90 -5.08
N THR A 597 -42.24 -29.70 -4.16
CA THR A 597 -41.61 -28.40 -3.91
C THR A 597 -40.90 -27.91 -5.18
N PRO A 598 -40.95 -26.61 -5.52
CA PRO A 598 -40.26 -26.10 -6.69
C PRO A 598 -38.74 -26.31 -6.56
N ARG A 599 -38.06 -26.65 -7.66
CA ARG A 599 -36.59 -26.76 -7.66
C ARG A 599 -35.98 -25.38 -7.77
N ILE A 600 -35.11 -25.02 -6.83
CA ILE A 600 -34.46 -23.71 -6.80
C ILE A 600 -32.95 -23.92 -6.82
N VAL A 601 -32.28 -23.17 -7.69
CA VAL A 601 -30.83 -23.04 -7.73
C VAL A 601 -30.48 -21.56 -7.66
N VAL A 602 -29.62 -21.18 -6.72
CA VAL A 602 -29.10 -19.82 -6.60
C VAL A 602 -27.59 -19.91 -6.70
N CYS A 603 -26.99 -19.19 -7.64
CA CYS A 603 -25.55 -19.08 -7.74
C CYS A 603 -25.16 -17.65 -7.38
N THR A 604 -24.25 -17.47 -6.43
CA THR A 604 -23.73 -16.15 -6.06
C THR A 604 -22.43 -16.28 -5.26
N GLY A 605 -21.81 -15.17 -4.89
CA GLY A 605 -20.55 -15.17 -4.13
C GLY A 605 -20.66 -15.86 -2.77
N GLU A 606 -19.61 -16.56 -2.35
CA GLU A 606 -19.49 -17.24 -1.04
C GLU A 606 -19.91 -16.34 0.13
N ARG A 607 -19.43 -15.09 0.12
CA ARG A 607 -19.72 -14.06 1.13
C ARG A 607 -21.21 -13.77 1.34
N MET A 608 -22.09 -14.16 0.41
CA MET A 608 -23.54 -13.97 0.52
C MET A 608 -24.27 -15.16 1.17
N ALA A 609 -23.55 -16.18 1.65
CA ALA A 609 -24.14 -17.41 2.18
C ALA A 609 -25.19 -17.18 3.27
N GLU A 610 -24.92 -16.30 4.23
CA GLU A 610 -25.86 -16.00 5.32
C GLU A 610 -27.18 -15.40 4.82
N ILE A 611 -27.09 -14.44 3.87
CA ILE A 611 -28.28 -13.76 3.38
C ILE A 611 -29.09 -14.66 2.44
N VAL A 612 -28.45 -15.44 1.57
CA VAL A 612 -29.14 -16.39 0.69
C VAL A 612 -29.88 -17.43 1.54
N THR A 613 -29.19 -18.04 2.51
CA THR A 613 -29.80 -19.04 3.41
C THR A 613 -30.97 -18.44 4.21
N LYS A 614 -30.89 -17.15 4.59
CA LYS A 614 -31.98 -16.45 5.27
C LYS A 614 -33.18 -16.16 4.36
N LEU A 615 -32.93 -15.63 3.15
CA LEU A 615 -33.99 -15.19 2.21
C LEU A 615 -34.78 -16.38 1.65
N TYR A 616 -34.09 -17.48 1.36
CA TYR A 616 -34.67 -18.69 0.78
C TYR A 616 -34.97 -19.78 1.81
N ARG A 617 -34.89 -19.48 3.12
CA ARG A 617 -35.19 -20.41 4.22
C ARG A 617 -36.53 -21.13 4.06
N SER A 618 -37.55 -20.44 3.55
CA SER A 618 -38.89 -21.02 3.35
C SER A 618 -38.94 -22.11 2.29
N PHE A 619 -37.89 -22.27 1.49
CA PHE A 619 -37.76 -23.30 0.46
C PHE A 619 -36.66 -24.32 0.75
N ASP A 620 -36.03 -24.28 1.93
CA ASP A 620 -34.91 -25.15 2.33
C ASP A 620 -33.70 -25.11 1.39
N VAL A 621 -33.37 -23.92 0.87
CA VAL A 621 -32.18 -23.72 0.03
C VAL A 621 -30.92 -23.69 0.92
N ARG A 622 -29.95 -24.55 0.60
CA ARG A 622 -28.70 -24.73 1.36
C ARG A 622 -27.47 -24.68 0.44
N PRO A 623 -26.28 -24.30 0.96
CA PRO A 623 -25.04 -24.35 0.18
C PRO A 623 -24.71 -25.78 -0.27
N THR A 624 -24.25 -25.93 -1.50
CA THR A 624 -23.90 -27.23 -2.10
C THR A 624 -22.39 -27.38 -2.27
N THR A 625 -21.91 -28.61 -2.51
CA THR A 625 -20.49 -28.90 -2.82
C THR A 625 -20.06 -28.43 -4.20
N PHE A 626 -20.99 -28.00 -5.06
CA PHE A 626 -20.68 -27.54 -6.41
C PHE A 626 -20.29 -26.06 -6.43
N GLU A 627 -19.20 -25.75 -7.11
CA GLU A 627 -18.66 -24.41 -7.30
C GLU A 627 -18.69 -24.07 -8.81
N PRO A 628 -19.54 -23.12 -9.25
CA PRO A 628 -19.62 -22.75 -10.65
C PRO A 628 -18.33 -22.07 -11.16
N ALA A 629 -17.83 -22.54 -12.30
CA ALA A 629 -16.71 -21.92 -13.00
C ALA A 629 -17.20 -20.98 -14.12
N HIS A 630 -16.48 -19.88 -14.36
CA HIS A 630 -16.79 -18.86 -15.37
C HIS A 630 -15.83 -18.93 -16.57
N SER A 631 -16.25 -18.41 -17.73
CA SER A 631 -15.40 -18.34 -18.94
C SER A 631 -14.25 -17.35 -18.82
N GLY A 632 -14.42 -16.29 -18.01
CA GLY A 632 -13.40 -15.29 -17.71
C GLY A 632 -12.64 -15.56 -16.40
N THR A 633 -11.56 -14.80 -16.17
CA THR A 633 -10.79 -14.83 -14.92
C THR A 633 -11.48 -14.00 -13.84
N LEU A 634 -12.46 -14.60 -13.15
CA LEU A 634 -13.07 -14.03 -11.96
C LEU A 634 -12.25 -14.38 -10.71
N SER A 635 -11.89 -13.37 -9.92
CA SER A 635 -11.13 -13.53 -8.68
C SER A 635 -11.98 -13.93 -7.47
N ASN A 636 -13.31 -13.84 -7.56
CA ASN A 636 -14.24 -14.07 -6.46
C ASN A 636 -14.68 -15.54 -6.38
N HIS A 637 -14.70 -16.12 -5.18
CA HIS A 637 -15.27 -17.46 -4.95
C HIS A 637 -16.80 -17.46 -5.07
N TYR A 638 -17.33 -18.34 -5.93
CA TYR A 638 -18.75 -18.51 -6.22
C TYR A 638 -19.27 -19.84 -5.65
N TYR A 639 -20.43 -19.80 -4.98
CA TYR A 639 -21.12 -20.98 -4.46
C TYR A 639 -22.46 -21.18 -5.17
N CYS A 640 -22.82 -22.45 -5.33
CA CYS A 640 -24.17 -22.87 -5.71
C CYS A 640 -24.96 -23.26 -4.45
N TYR A 641 -26.19 -22.74 -4.34
CA TYR A 641 -27.15 -23.04 -3.29
C TYR A 641 -28.39 -23.69 -3.91
N SER A 642 -28.90 -24.76 -3.31
CA SER A 642 -30.06 -25.47 -3.84
C SER A 642 -30.90 -26.13 -2.74
N ASN A 643 -32.17 -26.37 -3.03
CA ASN A 643 -33.08 -27.12 -2.17
C ASN A 643 -33.20 -28.62 -2.54
N PHE A 644 -32.28 -29.12 -3.36
CA PHE A 644 -32.17 -30.55 -3.67
C PHE A 644 -30.72 -30.96 -3.85
N GLU A 645 -30.44 -32.25 -3.63
CA GLU A 645 -29.16 -32.88 -3.95
C GLU A 645 -29.25 -33.63 -5.29
N CYS A 646 -28.12 -33.83 -5.95
CA CYS A 646 -28.03 -34.60 -7.18
C CYS A 646 -26.67 -35.32 -7.27
N PRO A 647 -26.44 -36.21 -8.25
CA PRO A 647 -25.14 -36.89 -8.38
C PRO A 647 -23.94 -35.94 -8.54
N SER A 648 -24.18 -34.69 -8.94
CA SER A 648 -23.15 -33.66 -9.11
C SER A 648 -22.90 -32.82 -7.85
N TRP A 649 -23.82 -32.80 -6.87
CA TRP A 649 -23.64 -32.06 -5.62
C TRP A 649 -24.45 -32.60 -4.44
N THR A 650 -23.86 -32.48 -3.25
CA THR A 650 -24.53 -32.69 -1.96
C THR A 650 -24.56 -31.38 -1.19
N TRP A 651 -25.40 -31.27 -0.16
CA TRP A 651 -25.36 -30.13 0.75
C TRP A 651 -24.09 -30.13 1.58
N ARG A 652 -23.51 -28.95 1.79
CA ARG A 652 -22.36 -28.81 2.71
C ARG A 652 -22.83 -29.03 4.15
N PRO A 653 -22.02 -29.66 5.00
CA PRO A 653 -22.34 -29.77 6.42
C PRO A 653 -22.43 -28.37 7.05
N GLU A 654 -23.40 -28.16 7.92
CA GLU A 654 -23.52 -26.92 8.70
C GLU A 654 -22.22 -26.73 9.50
N THR A 655 -21.47 -25.67 9.20
CA THR A 655 -20.34 -25.25 10.03
C THR A 655 -20.89 -24.75 11.35
N VAL A 656 -20.60 -25.48 12.43
CA VAL A 656 -20.96 -25.13 13.82
C VAL A 656 -20.34 -23.81 14.25
#